data_AF-A0A6A6MLK9-F1
#
_entry.id   AF-A0A6A6MLK9-F1
#
_cell.length_a   1.000
_cell.length_b   1.000
_cell.length_c   1.000
_cell.angle_alpha   90.00
_cell.angle_beta   90.00
_cell.angle_gamma   90.00
#
_symmetry.space_group_name_H-M   'P 1'
#
loop_
_entity.id
_entity.type
_entity.pdbx_description
1 polymer ?
#
loop_
_entity_poly.entity_id
_entity_poly.type
_entity_poly.pdbx_seq_one_letter_code
_entity_poly.pdbx_strand_id
1 'polypeptide(L)'
;MDIYFPPTYVQQEALEAHDGASKGKYTIGLGQDCMAFCTEVEDVISMSLTAVTSLLEKYNIDPNQIGRLEVGSETVIDKSKSIKTFLMQIFEKFGNTDIEGVDSANACYGGTAALFNCVNWVESNSWDGRYGLVVCTDSAVYAEGPARPTGGAAAIAMLIGPEAPIAFESKFRGSHMSHAYDFYKPNLASEYPVVDGKLSQTCYLMALDSCYKHFCAKYEKLEGKQFSISDAEYFVFHSPYNKLVQKSFARLVFNDFVRNASSIDDAAKEKLAPFSTLSGDESYQNRDLEKVSQQVAKPLYDAKVQPTTLIPKQVGNMYTASLYAAFASLLHNKHTELAGKRVILFSYGSGLTATMFSLRLHEGQHPFSLSNIATVMNVAGKLKTRHEFPPEKFAVIMKLMEHRYGAKDFVTSKDCSILAPGTYYLTEVDTMYRRFYAQKAVGDTVHIVYMGDLPRGDFSAESTHHSMLESVLGRNGWCHLSDSEPHTKDSHTRSWDFMGFSKGKLSASQEGNAIIGLLDTGVWPESESFNDEGMGPLPSKWKGICQGEGNFTCNNKIIGARYYNSENWYYETDFKSPRDSEGHGTHTASTAAGREVQGASYYGLAEGVARGGVPNARIAVYKVCWSFGCATADILAAFDDAIADGVDILSVSLGAPWAFPYMEDPIAIGSFHAMRYGILTSNSAGNSGPYPYSASNTAPWTLTVAASTIDRKFIANVVLGNGKVFTGLSINSFVLNGTYPLVWGGDAANYSAGADPEIASYCVTGSLNSYIVQGKIVFCETIWDGSGILIANGVGTIMADSEYSKDFGFSYPLPATVITTEEGQEILDYIRSTQNPIATILVGETWKDIMAASVVSFSSRGPNPISPDILKPDLTAPGVDILASWSPVSPPSIYWGTPGV
;
A
#
# COMPACT_ATOMS: atom_id res chain seq x y z
N MET A 1 -4.52 -4.64 18.03
CA MET A 1 -5.95 -4.28 17.89
C MET A 1 -6.10 -3.42 16.64
N ASP A 2 -7.16 -3.62 15.86
CA ASP A 2 -7.52 -2.73 14.75
C ASP A 2 -9.06 -2.57 14.67
N ILE A 3 -9.51 -1.50 14.01
CA ILE A 3 -10.92 -1.12 13.87
C ILE A 3 -11.25 -0.75 12.43
N TYR A 4 -12.41 -1.19 11.96
CA TYR A 4 -13.02 -0.74 10.71
C TYR A 4 -14.41 -0.17 11.00
N PHE A 5 -14.75 0.96 10.38
CA PHE A 5 -16.11 1.46 10.30
C PHE A 5 -16.34 1.99 8.87
N PRO A 6 -17.57 1.89 8.34
CA PRO A 6 -17.88 2.41 7.01
C PRO A 6 -17.49 3.89 6.90
N PRO A 7 -16.93 4.32 5.76
CA PRO A 7 -16.57 5.72 5.57
C PRO A 7 -17.81 6.60 5.39
N THR A 8 -18.97 6.03 5.07
CA THR A 8 -20.26 6.73 4.94
C THR A 8 -20.86 7.10 6.28
N TYR A 9 -21.21 8.38 6.45
CA TYR A 9 -21.88 8.86 7.66
C TYR A 9 -22.91 9.96 7.39
N VAL A 10 -23.83 10.14 8.34
CA VAL A 10 -24.78 11.26 8.39
C VAL A 10 -24.52 12.11 9.65
N GLN A 11 -24.56 13.43 9.51
CA GLN A 11 -24.44 14.37 10.64
C GLN A 11 -25.73 14.36 11.47
N GLN A 12 -25.59 14.31 12.79
CA GLN A 12 -26.75 14.30 13.69
C GLN A 12 -27.51 15.64 13.68
N GLU A 13 -26.81 16.77 13.56
CA GLU A 13 -27.47 18.09 13.43
C GLU A 13 -28.32 18.18 12.14
N ALA A 14 -27.84 17.62 11.03
CA ALA A 14 -28.61 17.56 9.79
C ALA A 14 -29.82 16.60 9.92
N LEU A 15 -29.62 15.47 10.61
CA LEU A 15 -30.69 14.50 10.86
C LEU A 15 -31.79 15.06 11.79
N GLU A 16 -31.42 15.90 12.78
CA GLU A 16 -32.40 16.63 13.60
C GLU A 16 -33.34 17.47 12.74
N ALA A 17 -32.78 18.22 11.79
CA ALA A 17 -33.55 19.06 10.88
C ALA A 17 -34.45 18.23 9.96
N HIS A 18 -33.95 17.12 9.42
CA HIS A 18 -34.71 16.22 8.54
C HIS A 18 -35.88 15.54 9.27
N ASP A 19 -35.66 15.06 10.49
CA ASP A 19 -36.68 14.37 11.29
C ASP A 19 -37.72 15.31 11.92
N GLY A 20 -37.55 16.63 11.79
CA GLY A 20 -38.36 17.62 12.50
C GLY A 20 -38.15 17.61 14.02
N ALA A 21 -36.98 17.18 14.48
CA ALA A 21 -36.61 17.19 15.88
C ALA A 21 -36.18 18.59 16.34
N SER A 22 -36.37 18.90 17.62
CA SER A 22 -35.85 20.13 18.23
C SER A 22 -34.32 20.16 18.17
N LYS A 23 -33.73 21.30 17.83
CA LYS A 23 -32.27 21.50 17.84
C LYS A 23 -31.64 21.02 19.15
N GLY A 24 -30.62 20.19 19.08
CA GLY A 24 -29.94 19.60 20.23
C GLY A 24 -30.53 18.27 20.70
N LYS A 25 -31.63 17.76 20.13
CA LYS A 25 -32.23 16.50 20.58
C LYS A 25 -31.29 15.31 20.45
N TYR A 26 -30.51 15.24 19.37
CA TYR A 26 -29.56 14.16 19.10
C TYR A 26 -28.16 14.57 19.55
N THR A 27 -27.71 15.77 19.18
CA THR A 27 -26.36 16.27 19.49
C THR A 27 -26.12 16.50 20.98
N ILE A 28 -27.13 16.94 21.75
CA ILE A 28 -27.03 17.16 23.19
C ILE A 28 -27.82 16.09 23.96
N GLY A 29 -29.04 15.78 23.53
CA GLY A 29 -29.93 14.83 24.21
C GLY A 29 -29.41 13.40 24.18
N LEU A 30 -28.92 12.94 23.03
CA LEU A 30 -28.21 11.66 22.90
C LEU A 30 -26.69 11.82 23.08
N GLY A 31 -26.16 13.00 22.78
CA GLY A 31 -24.72 13.28 22.83
C GLY A 31 -23.96 12.76 21.60
N GLN A 32 -24.65 12.53 20.48
CA GLN A 32 -24.09 11.95 19.25
C GLN A 32 -23.81 13.04 18.22
N ASP A 33 -22.65 12.99 17.57
CA ASP A 33 -22.25 14.01 16.59
C ASP A 33 -22.51 13.53 15.16
N CYS A 34 -22.10 12.29 14.87
CA CYS A 34 -22.26 11.66 13.56
C CYS A 34 -22.69 10.19 13.72
N MET A 35 -23.24 9.60 12.66
CA MET A 35 -23.64 8.19 12.61
C MET A 35 -23.15 7.56 11.32
N ALA A 36 -22.27 6.57 11.42
CA ALA A 36 -21.79 5.77 10.29
C ALA A 36 -22.79 4.66 9.96
N PHE A 37 -22.91 4.28 8.70
CA PHE A 37 -23.83 3.24 8.25
C PHE A 37 -23.28 2.50 7.05
N CYS A 38 -23.58 1.20 6.94
CA CYS A 38 -23.24 0.42 5.75
C CYS A 38 -24.13 0.80 4.56
N THR A 39 -23.54 0.81 3.37
CA THR A 39 -24.28 0.80 2.10
C THR A 39 -24.49 -0.63 1.61
N GLU A 40 -25.10 -0.85 0.44
CA GLU A 40 -25.36 -2.22 -0.06
C GLU A 40 -24.09 -3.02 -0.38
N VAL A 41 -22.92 -2.36 -0.45
CA VAL A 41 -21.64 -3.02 -0.71
C VAL A 41 -20.92 -3.45 0.58
N GLU A 42 -21.43 -3.10 1.77
CA GLU A 42 -20.81 -3.46 3.05
C GLU A 42 -21.76 -4.26 3.94
N ASP A 43 -21.23 -5.27 4.63
CA ASP A 43 -21.95 -6.02 5.66
C ASP A 43 -21.00 -6.45 6.80
N VAL A 44 -21.53 -7.13 7.82
CA VAL A 44 -20.69 -7.56 8.96
C VAL A 44 -19.58 -8.54 8.59
N ILE A 45 -19.69 -9.26 7.47
CA ILE A 45 -18.65 -10.15 6.98
C ILE A 45 -17.55 -9.32 6.30
N SER A 46 -17.92 -8.38 5.42
CA SER A 46 -16.97 -7.53 4.71
C SER A 46 -16.19 -6.61 5.68
N MET A 47 -16.88 -6.05 6.69
CA MET A 47 -16.23 -5.29 7.77
C MET A 47 -15.25 -6.17 8.58
N SER A 48 -15.63 -7.41 8.88
CA SER A 48 -14.78 -8.35 9.63
C SER A 48 -13.56 -8.80 8.83
N LEU A 49 -13.73 -9.16 7.55
CA LEU A 49 -12.64 -9.48 6.63
C LEU A 49 -11.65 -8.32 6.56
N THR A 50 -12.16 -7.09 6.46
CA THR A 50 -11.32 -5.87 6.40
C THR A 50 -10.56 -5.64 7.70
N ALA A 51 -11.23 -5.72 8.86
CA ALA A 51 -10.59 -5.50 10.16
C ALA A 51 -9.54 -6.58 10.49
N VAL A 52 -9.81 -7.85 10.17
CA VAL A 52 -8.87 -8.96 10.38
C VAL A 52 -7.67 -8.86 9.45
N THR A 53 -7.90 -8.66 8.15
CA THR A 53 -6.81 -8.56 7.16
C THR A 53 -5.89 -7.38 7.51
N SER A 54 -6.48 -6.21 7.80
CA SER A 54 -5.74 -5.02 8.22
C SER A 54 -4.92 -5.25 9.50
N LEU A 55 -5.45 -6.01 10.48
CA LEU A 55 -4.70 -6.36 11.69
C LEU A 55 -3.52 -7.28 11.37
N LEU A 56 -3.74 -8.36 10.62
CA LEU A 56 -2.68 -9.32 10.29
C LEU A 56 -1.56 -8.65 9.50
N GLU A 57 -1.89 -7.84 8.50
CA GLU A 57 -0.93 -7.11 7.68
C GLU A 57 -0.13 -6.08 8.49
N LYS A 58 -0.80 -5.19 9.21
CA LYS A 58 -0.13 -4.06 9.89
C LYS A 58 0.69 -4.47 11.11
N TYR A 59 0.34 -5.57 11.77
CA TYR A 59 1.14 -6.14 12.85
C TYR A 59 2.11 -7.24 12.35
N ASN A 60 2.14 -7.51 11.05
CA ASN A 60 2.96 -8.56 10.42
C ASN A 60 2.80 -9.93 11.11
N ILE A 61 1.56 -10.36 11.31
CA ILE A 61 1.22 -11.62 11.97
C ILE A 61 1.03 -12.70 10.90
N ASP A 62 1.85 -13.74 10.97
CA ASP A 62 1.66 -14.94 10.15
C ASP A 62 0.29 -15.58 10.45
N PRO A 63 -0.60 -15.74 9.45
CA PRO A 63 -1.90 -16.37 9.64
C PRO A 63 -1.84 -17.79 10.21
N ASN A 64 -0.71 -18.50 10.08
CA ASN A 64 -0.49 -19.81 10.71
C ASN A 64 -0.34 -19.74 12.24
N GLN A 65 -0.05 -18.56 12.80
CA GLN A 65 0.08 -18.33 14.23
C GLN A 65 -1.27 -18.06 14.92
N ILE A 66 -2.40 -18.21 14.23
CA ILE A 66 -3.74 -18.12 14.83
C ILE A 66 -4.24 -19.54 15.13
N GLY A 67 -4.50 -19.82 16.42
CA GLY A 67 -5.02 -21.13 16.89
C GLY A 67 -6.48 -21.09 17.33
N ARG A 68 -7.01 -19.90 17.61
CA ARG A 68 -8.43 -19.69 17.90
C ARG A 68 -8.94 -18.41 17.25
N LEU A 69 -10.11 -18.47 16.63
CA LEU A 69 -10.81 -17.34 16.05
C LEU A 69 -12.28 -17.37 16.49
N GLU A 70 -12.74 -16.33 17.17
CA GLU A 70 -14.11 -16.25 17.68
C GLU A 70 -14.76 -14.90 17.34
N VAL A 71 -16.03 -14.92 16.92
CA VAL A 71 -16.76 -13.71 16.51
C VAL A 71 -17.88 -13.42 17.50
N GLY A 72 -17.92 -12.19 18.02
CA GLY A 72 -19.07 -11.64 18.72
C GLY A 72 -19.91 -10.80 17.76
N SER A 73 -21.18 -11.15 17.59
CA SER A 73 -22.13 -10.35 16.81
C SER A 73 -23.57 -10.61 17.25
N GLU A 74 -24.44 -9.64 17.05
CA GLU A 74 -25.89 -9.81 17.10
C GLU A 74 -26.58 -9.56 15.75
N THR A 75 -25.77 -9.37 14.69
CA THR A 75 -26.23 -9.19 13.31
C THR A 75 -26.24 -10.55 12.61
N VAL A 76 -27.42 -11.17 12.54
CA VAL A 76 -27.57 -12.54 12.02
C VAL A 76 -27.80 -12.50 10.51
N ILE A 77 -26.79 -12.91 9.74
CA ILE A 77 -26.91 -13.10 8.29
C ILE A 77 -27.40 -14.51 7.93
N ASP A 78 -26.97 -15.51 8.70
CA ASP A 78 -27.38 -16.91 8.56
C ASP A 78 -27.66 -17.48 9.96
N LYS A 79 -28.67 -18.33 10.09
CA LYS A 79 -29.12 -18.88 11.38
C LYS A 79 -28.27 -20.07 11.87
N SER A 80 -27.42 -20.61 11.01
CA SER A 80 -26.61 -21.80 11.26
C SER A 80 -25.14 -21.56 10.93
N LYS A 81 -24.84 -20.99 9.76
CA LYS A 81 -23.48 -20.70 9.32
C LYS A 81 -22.93 -19.47 10.04
N SER A 82 -21.90 -19.66 10.85
CA SER A 82 -21.24 -18.60 11.60
C SER A 82 -20.40 -17.66 10.72
N ILE A 83 -20.30 -16.39 11.11
CA ILE A 83 -19.39 -15.39 10.55
C ILE A 83 -17.95 -15.91 10.62
N LYS A 84 -17.57 -16.58 11.72
CA LYS A 84 -16.25 -17.24 11.86
C LYS A 84 -15.89 -18.09 10.64
N THR A 85 -16.83 -18.88 10.11
CA THR A 85 -16.56 -19.72 8.93
C THR A 85 -16.43 -18.94 7.63
N PHE A 86 -16.97 -17.71 7.53
CA PHE A 86 -16.65 -16.82 6.40
C PHE A 86 -15.22 -16.28 6.50
N LEU A 87 -14.73 -16.01 7.72
CA LEU A 87 -13.37 -15.51 7.94
C LEU A 87 -12.28 -16.56 7.68
N MET A 88 -12.63 -17.85 7.70
CA MET A 88 -11.70 -18.94 7.33
C MET A 88 -11.13 -18.79 5.91
N GLN A 89 -11.82 -18.08 5.00
CA GLN A 89 -11.31 -17.76 3.66
C GLN A 89 -9.95 -17.03 3.67
N ILE A 90 -9.62 -16.31 4.76
CA ILE A 90 -8.31 -15.68 4.93
C ILE A 90 -7.24 -16.76 5.18
N PHE A 91 -7.53 -17.70 6.07
CA PHE A 91 -6.58 -18.69 6.59
C PHE A 91 -6.42 -19.92 5.69
N GLU A 92 -7.47 -20.29 4.95
CA GLU A 92 -7.46 -21.39 3.98
C GLU A 92 -6.38 -21.20 2.91
N LYS A 93 -6.12 -19.95 2.51
CA LYS A 93 -5.06 -19.59 1.55
C LYS A 93 -3.65 -19.97 2.04
N PHE A 94 -3.46 -20.05 3.35
CA PHE A 94 -2.18 -20.37 4.00
C PHE A 94 -2.15 -21.82 4.50
N GLY A 95 -3.21 -22.61 4.29
CA GLY A 95 -3.32 -23.99 4.77
C GLY A 95 -3.65 -24.12 6.27
N ASN A 96 -3.87 -23.02 6.99
CA ASN A 96 -4.25 -23.07 8.41
C ASN A 96 -5.76 -23.27 8.58
N THR A 97 -6.18 -24.51 8.81
CA THR A 97 -7.60 -24.86 9.02
C THR A 97 -7.90 -25.35 10.44
N ASP A 98 -6.87 -25.68 11.22
CA ASP A 98 -6.99 -26.09 12.62
C ASP A 98 -7.05 -24.86 13.53
N ILE A 99 -8.21 -24.19 13.54
CA ILE A 99 -8.48 -22.98 14.30
C ILE A 99 -9.79 -23.16 15.09
N GLU A 100 -9.71 -23.19 16.41
CA GLU A 100 -10.88 -23.28 17.29
C GLU A 100 -11.78 -22.03 17.23
N GLY A 101 -12.98 -22.11 17.82
CA GLY A 101 -13.90 -20.98 17.97
C GLY A 101 -15.00 -20.90 16.90
N VAL A 102 -16.09 -20.23 17.25
CA VAL A 102 -17.31 -20.03 16.44
C VAL A 102 -17.89 -18.64 16.73
N ASP A 103 -19.18 -18.42 16.54
CA ASP A 103 -19.84 -17.17 16.92
C ASP A 103 -20.42 -17.26 18.35
N SER A 104 -20.28 -16.18 19.11
CA SER A 104 -20.85 -15.98 20.44
C SER A 104 -21.87 -14.84 20.40
N ALA A 105 -23.12 -15.09 20.81
CA ALA A 105 -24.22 -14.15 20.66
C ALA A 105 -25.05 -13.97 21.94
N ASN A 106 -25.17 -12.72 22.40
CA ASN A 106 -26.25 -12.22 23.24
C ASN A 106 -26.27 -10.69 23.13
N ALA A 107 -27.03 -10.14 22.18
CA ALA A 107 -27.06 -8.70 21.90
C ALA A 107 -25.61 -8.11 21.86
N CYS A 108 -25.42 -6.91 22.41
CA CYS A 108 -24.13 -6.21 22.45
C CYS A 108 -23.07 -6.87 23.36
N TYR A 109 -23.36 -8.00 24.02
CA TYR A 109 -22.41 -8.71 24.90
C TYR A 109 -21.54 -9.75 24.16
N GLY A 110 -21.93 -10.17 22.95
CA GLY A 110 -21.27 -11.26 22.21
C GLY A 110 -19.75 -11.10 22.08
N GLY A 111 -19.27 -9.87 21.85
CA GLY A 111 -17.83 -9.56 21.77
C GLY A 111 -17.08 -9.85 23.07
N THR A 112 -17.68 -9.52 24.22
CA THR A 112 -17.12 -9.80 25.55
C THR A 112 -17.13 -11.27 25.90
N ALA A 113 -18.15 -12.01 25.46
CA ALA A 113 -18.15 -13.47 25.58
C ALA A 113 -16.99 -14.09 24.78
N ALA A 114 -16.83 -13.70 23.51
CA ALA A 114 -15.74 -14.18 22.65
C ALA A 114 -14.35 -13.82 23.21
N LEU A 115 -14.21 -12.61 23.77
CA LEU A 115 -12.98 -12.17 24.43
C LEU A 115 -12.63 -13.04 25.64
N PHE A 116 -13.60 -13.28 26.54
CA PHE A 116 -13.37 -14.15 27.69
C PHE A 116 -13.07 -15.58 27.26
N ASN A 117 -13.73 -16.10 26.24
CA ASN A 117 -13.45 -17.44 25.73
C ASN A 117 -12.03 -17.57 25.19
N CYS A 118 -11.53 -16.57 24.44
CA CYS A 118 -10.15 -16.58 23.96
C CYS A 118 -9.13 -16.44 25.08
N VAL A 119 -9.35 -15.56 26.07
CA VAL A 119 -8.46 -15.44 27.24
C VAL A 119 -8.43 -16.75 28.02
N ASN A 120 -9.59 -17.34 28.30
CA ASN A 120 -9.66 -18.63 29.01
C ASN A 120 -8.99 -19.76 28.20
N TRP A 121 -9.09 -19.74 26.87
CA TRP A 121 -8.42 -20.71 26.00
C TRP A 121 -6.88 -20.58 26.08
N VAL A 122 -6.34 -19.35 26.00
CA VAL A 122 -4.90 -19.10 26.18
C VAL A 122 -4.43 -19.57 27.57
N GLU A 123 -5.25 -19.40 28.61
CA GLU A 123 -4.95 -19.85 29.98
C GLU A 123 -5.21 -21.36 30.21
N SER A 124 -5.70 -22.09 29.21
CA SER A 124 -6.13 -23.50 29.36
C SER A 124 -5.04 -24.52 29.00
N ASN A 125 -5.27 -25.78 29.41
CA ASN A 125 -4.41 -26.89 29.01
C ASN A 125 -4.51 -27.26 27.51
N SER A 126 -5.51 -26.76 26.79
CA SER A 126 -5.66 -26.99 25.34
C SER A 126 -4.98 -25.90 24.51
N TRP A 127 -4.33 -24.92 25.14
CA TRP A 127 -3.57 -23.91 24.42
C TRP A 127 -2.38 -24.56 23.71
N ASP A 128 -2.23 -24.25 22.43
CA ASP A 128 -1.22 -24.82 21.53
C ASP A 128 -0.03 -23.87 21.27
N GLY A 129 0.03 -22.75 22.00
CA GLY A 129 1.06 -21.72 21.85
C GLY A 129 0.72 -20.62 20.84
N ARG A 130 -0.35 -20.76 20.04
CA ARG A 130 -0.76 -19.79 19.01
C ARG A 130 -1.63 -18.68 19.59
N TYR A 131 -1.82 -17.60 18.84
CA TYR A 131 -2.67 -16.48 19.24
C TYR A 131 -4.16 -16.81 19.13
N GLY A 132 -4.95 -16.20 20.03
CA GLY A 132 -6.39 -16.06 19.86
C GLY A 132 -6.72 -14.78 19.08
N LEU A 133 -7.74 -14.83 18.24
CA LEU A 133 -8.23 -13.68 17.48
C LEU A 133 -9.72 -13.50 17.76
N VAL A 134 -10.08 -12.35 18.30
CA VAL A 134 -11.46 -11.98 18.62
C VAL A 134 -11.93 -10.92 17.64
N VAL A 135 -13.10 -11.13 17.02
CA VAL A 135 -13.73 -10.15 16.16
C VAL A 135 -15.07 -9.74 16.76
N CYS A 136 -15.30 -8.44 16.94
CA CYS A 136 -16.61 -7.90 17.31
C CYS A 136 -17.14 -7.12 16.12
N THR A 137 -18.30 -7.47 15.58
CA THR A 137 -18.80 -6.87 14.34
C THR A 137 -20.31 -6.71 14.38
N ASP A 138 -20.81 -5.53 14.03
CA ASP A 138 -22.25 -5.28 13.95
C ASP A 138 -22.60 -4.11 13.04
N SER A 139 -23.81 -4.19 12.48
CA SER A 139 -24.51 -3.07 11.84
C SER A 139 -25.80 -2.80 12.63
N ALA A 140 -25.80 -1.73 13.41
CA ALA A 140 -26.93 -1.31 14.23
C ALA A 140 -27.89 -0.45 13.41
N VAL A 141 -28.95 -1.08 12.88
CA VAL A 141 -29.98 -0.42 12.07
C VAL A 141 -31.34 -0.50 12.79
N TYR A 142 -32.12 0.59 12.70
CA TYR A 142 -33.44 0.69 13.31
C TYR A 142 -34.47 1.22 12.31
N ALA A 143 -35.73 0.83 12.51
CA ALA A 143 -36.87 1.32 11.76
C ALA A 143 -37.03 2.86 11.85
N GLU A 144 -37.86 3.44 10.97
CA GLU A 144 -38.27 4.85 11.08
C GLU A 144 -38.82 5.12 12.48
N GLY A 145 -38.26 6.11 13.18
CA GLY A 145 -38.67 6.45 14.53
C GLY A 145 -37.52 6.90 15.44
N PRO A 146 -37.77 7.06 16.74
CA PRO A 146 -36.85 7.71 17.67
C PRO A 146 -35.56 6.93 17.97
N ALA A 147 -35.48 5.66 17.57
CA ALA A 147 -34.29 4.83 17.75
C ALA A 147 -33.30 4.93 16.58
N ARG A 148 -33.74 5.36 15.39
CA ARG A 148 -32.87 5.50 14.20
C ARG A 148 -31.61 6.34 14.42
N PRO A 149 -31.65 7.48 15.13
CA PRO A 149 -30.45 8.28 15.39
C PRO A 149 -29.42 7.61 16.31
N THR A 150 -29.73 6.44 16.87
CA THR A 150 -28.81 5.65 17.71
C THR A 150 -28.17 4.47 16.99
N GLY A 151 -28.28 4.40 15.66
CA GLY A 151 -27.59 3.40 14.85
C GLY A 151 -26.07 3.61 14.78
N GLY A 152 -25.40 2.79 14.00
CA GLY A 152 -23.95 2.80 13.80
C GLY A 152 -23.46 1.48 13.21
N ALA A 153 -22.24 1.43 12.67
CA ALA A 153 -21.66 0.18 12.16
C ALA A 153 -20.14 0.18 12.33
N ALA A 154 -19.59 -0.95 12.80
CA ALA A 154 -18.15 -1.17 12.86
C ALA A 154 -17.79 -2.64 13.09
N ALA A 155 -16.54 -2.98 12.79
CA ALA A 155 -15.88 -4.20 13.25
C ALA A 155 -14.57 -3.87 13.98
N ILE A 156 -14.25 -4.63 15.01
CA ILE A 156 -13.00 -4.55 15.76
C ILE A 156 -12.36 -5.94 15.80
N ALA A 157 -11.06 -5.99 15.54
CA ALA A 157 -10.25 -7.19 15.69
C ALA A 157 -9.24 -7.02 16.84
N MET A 158 -9.17 -8.00 17.72
CA MET A 158 -8.28 -8.04 18.89
C MET A 158 -7.48 -9.34 18.88
N LEU A 159 -6.15 -9.22 18.85
CA LEU A 159 -5.23 -10.33 19.00
C LEU A 159 -4.98 -10.57 20.49
N ILE A 160 -5.07 -11.82 20.94
CA ILE A 160 -5.00 -12.26 22.33
C ILE A 160 -3.82 -13.22 22.48
N GLY A 161 -2.96 -12.96 23.45
CA GLY A 161 -1.78 -13.76 23.74
C GLY A 161 -1.16 -13.43 25.11
N PRO A 162 -0.12 -14.16 25.53
CA PRO A 162 0.61 -13.89 26.75
C PRO A 162 1.41 -12.58 26.67
N GLU A 163 1.88 -12.07 27.82
CA GLU A 163 2.73 -10.86 27.93
C GLU A 163 2.15 -9.61 27.24
N ALA A 164 0.82 -9.47 27.27
CA ALA A 164 0.12 -8.40 26.57
C ALA A 164 0.33 -7.02 27.25
N PRO A 165 0.44 -5.92 26.47
CA PRO A 165 0.41 -4.55 27.01
C PRO A 165 -0.92 -4.20 27.69
N ILE A 166 -1.98 -4.95 27.37
CA ILE A 166 -3.31 -4.81 27.93
C ILE A 166 -3.65 -6.13 28.62
N ALA A 167 -3.28 -6.25 29.90
CA ALA A 167 -3.41 -7.48 30.65
C ALA A 167 -4.74 -7.53 31.41
N PHE A 168 -5.38 -8.69 31.42
CA PHE A 168 -6.56 -8.92 32.26
C PHE A 168 -6.18 -9.03 33.73
N GLU A 169 -6.89 -8.33 34.61
CA GLU A 169 -6.84 -8.64 36.04
C GLU A 169 -7.88 -9.73 36.32
N SER A 170 -7.56 -10.99 35.98
CA SER A 170 -8.51 -12.10 35.79
C SER A 170 -9.50 -12.33 36.95
N LYS A 171 -9.11 -11.97 38.18
CA LYS A 171 -9.96 -12.11 39.38
C LYS A 171 -10.92 -10.92 39.61
N PHE A 172 -10.65 -9.75 39.03
CA PHE A 172 -11.46 -8.54 39.17
C PHE A 172 -12.51 -8.45 38.06
N ARG A 173 -13.59 -9.21 38.24
CA ARG A 173 -14.76 -9.19 37.36
C ARG A 173 -16.08 -9.43 38.10
N GLY A 174 -17.13 -8.70 37.79
CA GLY A 174 -18.48 -8.88 38.32
C GLY A 174 -19.49 -9.02 37.19
N SER A 175 -20.20 -10.15 37.12
CA SER A 175 -21.21 -10.40 36.09
C SER A 175 -22.61 -10.38 36.68
N HIS A 176 -23.59 -10.03 35.84
CA HIS A 176 -25.01 -10.09 36.13
C HIS A 176 -25.75 -10.54 34.86
N MET A 177 -26.62 -11.54 35.00
CA MET A 177 -27.45 -12.05 33.91
C MET A 177 -28.85 -12.27 34.46
N SER A 178 -29.86 -11.89 33.69
CA SER A 178 -31.27 -12.02 34.06
C SER A 178 -32.11 -12.21 32.82
N HIS A 179 -33.28 -12.82 32.95
CA HIS A 179 -34.25 -12.84 31.86
C HIS A 179 -35.00 -11.49 31.81
N ALA A 180 -34.95 -10.80 30.68
CA ALA A 180 -35.61 -9.52 30.42
C ALA A 180 -36.03 -9.39 28.95
N TYR A 181 -37.07 -8.59 28.69
CA TYR A 181 -37.55 -8.24 27.34
C TYR A 181 -37.37 -6.74 27.09
N ASP A 182 -36.20 -6.22 27.40
CA ASP A 182 -35.88 -4.81 27.24
C ASP A 182 -35.55 -4.42 25.78
N PHE A 183 -34.81 -5.29 25.09
CA PHE A 183 -34.53 -5.21 23.66
C PHE A 183 -34.26 -6.62 23.14
N TYR A 184 -34.92 -7.01 22.04
CA TYR A 184 -34.79 -8.33 21.44
C TYR A 184 -35.25 -8.32 19.97
N LYS A 185 -34.79 -9.30 19.17
CA LYS A 185 -35.12 -9.43 17.74
C LYS A 185 -35.96 -10.70 17.49
N PRO A 186 -37.28 -10.68 17.79
CA PRO A 186 -38.14 -11.86 17.64
C PRO A 186 -38.56 -12.11 16.18
N ASN A 187 -38.55 -11.07 15.34
CA ASN A 187 -38.91 -11.18 13.92
C ASN A 187 -37.68 -11.52 13.08
N LEU A 188 -37.52 -12.80 12.74
CA LEU A 188 -36.37 -13.28 11.98
C LEU A 188 -36.28 -12.73 10.54
N ALA A 189 -37.38 -12.17 10.01
CA ALA A 189 -37.42 -11.61 8.66
C ALA A 189 -37.07 -10.10 8.61
N SER A 190 -36.90 -9.46 9.77
CA SER A 190 -36.56 -8.03 9.86
C SER A 190 -35.25 -7.86 10.62
N GLU A 191 -34.45 -6.89 10.21
CA GLU A 191 -33.23 -6.48 10.93
C GLU A 191 -33.58 -5.71 12.22
N TYR A 192 -34.79 -5.15 12.28
CA TYR A 192 -35.19 -4.21 13.31
C TYR A 192 -35.58 -4.91 14.63
N PRO A 193 -35.07 -4.42 15.77
CA PRO A 193 -35.41 -4.95 17.09
C PRO A 193 -36.76 -4.45 17.60
N VAL A 194 -37.37 -5.23 18.49
CA VAL A 194 -38.41 -4.74 19.42
C VAL A 194 -37.71 -4.13 20.62
N VAL A 195 -38.03 -2.87 20.95
CA VAL A 195 -37.35 -2.11 21.99
C VAL A 195 -38.36 -1.47 22.94
N ASP A 196 -38.24 -1.76 24.23
CA ASP A 196 -38.85 -0.96 25.31
C ASP A 196 -37.78 -0.02 25.87
N GLY A 197 -37.76 1.22 25.38
CA GLY A 197 -36.73 2.20 25.73
C GLY A 197 -36.70 2.63 27.20
N LYS A 198 -37.81 2.47 27.94
CA LYS A 198 -37.85 2.75 29.39
C LYS A 198 -37.28 1.56 30.16
N LEU A 199 -37.70 0.35 29.79
CA LEU A 199 -37.22 -0.88 30.41
C LEU A 199 -35.71 -1.07 30.15
N SER A 200 -35.22 -0.78 28.94
CA SER A 200 -33.80 -0.92 28.60
C SER A 200 -32.87 -0.05 29.44
N GLN A 201 -33.24 1.21 29.72
CA GLN A 201 -32.47 2.05 30.65
C GLN A 201 -32.49 1.48 32.08
N THR A 202 -33.64 0.98 32.53
CA THR A 202 -33.76 0.39 33.87
C THR A 202 -32.91 -0.88 34.01
N CYS A 203 -33.01 -1.77 33.02
CA CYS A 203 -32.24 -3.01 32.93
C CYS A 203 -30.73 -2.74 32.85
N TYR A 204 -30.30 -1.77 32.05
CA TYR A 204 -28.89 -1.36 31.97
C TYR A 204 -28.34 -0.89 33.32
N LEU A 205 -29.03 0.03 34.00
CA LEU A 205 -28.57 0.57 35.29
C LEU A 205 -28.61 -0.47 36.41
N MET A 206 -29.62 -1.34 36.42
CA MET A 206 -29.69 -2.46 37.36
C MET A 206 -28.52 -3.43 37.17
N ALA A 207 -28.20 -3.77 35.91
CA ALA A 207 -27.08 -4.64 35.59
C ALA A 207 -25.74 -3.98 35.96
N LEU A 208 -25.61 -2.66 35.76
CA LEU A 208 -24.44 -1.88 36.15
C LEU A 208 -24.23 -1.91 37.67
N ASP A 209 -25.26 -1.64 38.45
CA ASP A 209 -25.21 -1.69 39.92
C ASP A 209 -24.81 -3.08 40.42
N SER A 210 -25.43 -4.13 39.87
CA SER A 210 -25.12 -5.51 40.27
C SER A 210 -23.69 -5.92 39.90
N CYS A 211 -23.23 -5.58 38.68
CA CYS A 211 -21.86 -5.85 38.25
C CYS A 211 -20.84 -5.08 39.11
N TYR A 212 -21.10 -3.80 39.38
CA TYR A 212 -20.22 -2.97 40.22
C TYR A 212 -20.15 -3.50 41.65
N LYS A 213 -21.28 -3.89 42.25
CA LYS A 213 -21.33 -4.53 43.57
C LYS A 213 -20.50 -5.82 43.62
N HIS A 214 -20.68 -6.71 42.63
CA HIS A 214 -19.90 -7.95 42.55
C HIS A 214 -18.41 -7.70 42.33
N PHE A 215 -18.06 -6.71 41.52
CA PHE A 215 -16.69 -6.29 41.30
C PHE A 215 -16.05 -5.77 42.60
N CYS A 216 -16.72 -4.84 43.29
CA CYS A 216 -16.27 -4.28 44.56
C CYS A 216 -16.05 -5.36 45.62
N ALA A 217 -17.00 -6.29 45.78
CA ALA A 217 -16.87 -7.37 46.76
C ALA A 217 -15.66 -8.28 46.49
N LYS A 218 -15.34 -8.56 45.22
CA LYS A 218 -14.15 -9.33 44.85
C LYS A 218 -12.87 -8.56 45.08
N TYR A 219 -12.86 -7.27 44.74
CA TYR A 219 -11.73 -6.38 44.98
C TYR A 219 -11.41 -6.27 46.46
N GLU A 220 -12.42 -5.98 47.29
CA GLU A 220 -12.31 -5.89 48.75
C GLU A 220 -11.74 -7.15 49.38
N LYS A 221 -12.20 -8.33 48.91
CA LYS A 221 -11.71 -9.61 49.38
C LYS A 221 -10.23 -9.84 49.06
N LEU A 222 -9.73 -9.34 47.93
CA LEU A 222 -8.39 -9.62 47.43
C LEU A 222 -7.36 -8.57 47.84
N GLU A 223 -7.74 -7.29 47.83
CA GLU A 223 -6.87 -6.16 48.14
C GLU A 223 -6.98 -5.68 49.60
N GLY A 224 -7.99 -6.15 50.34
CA GLY A 224 -8.21 -5.74 51.73
C GLY A 224 -8.63 -4.28 51.91
N LYS A 225 -9.04 -3.60 50.84
CA LYS A 225 -9.53 -2.21 50.85
C LYS A 225 -10.83 -2.05 50.06
N GLN A 226 -11.67 -1.11 50.48
CA GLN A 226 -12.91 -0.76 49.78
C GLN A 226 -12.60 -0.22 48.38
N PHE A 227 -13.21 -0.79 47.34
CA PHE A 227 -13.11 -0.24 45.99
C PHE A 227 -13.95 1.03 45.85
N SER A 228 -13.40 2.03 45.18
CA SER A 228 -14.06 3.26 44.78
C SER A 228 -13.64 3.68 43.37
N ILE A 229 -14.33 4.66 42.79
CA ILE A 229 -13.97 5.26 41.49
C ILE A 229 -12.54 5.83 41.48
N SER A 230 -11.97 6.14 42.64
CA SER A 230 -10.58 6.61 42.76
C SER A 230 -9.55 5.50 42.50
N ASP A 231 -9.93 4.22 42.59
CA ASP A 231 -9.03 3.06 42.45
C ASP A 231 -8.78 2.63 41.00
N ALA A 232 -9.39 3.30 40.03
CA ALA A 232 -9.14 3.10 38.61
C ALA A 232 -9.03 4.45 37.88
N GLU A 233 -8.11 4.56 36.95
CA GLU A 233 -7.88 5.82 36.24
C GLU A 233 -8.90 6.07 35.14
N TYR A 234 -9.41 5.02 34.49
CA TYR A 234 -10.39 5.15 33.42
C TYR A 234 -11.53 4.14 33.55
N PHE A 235 -12.72 4.57 33.12
CA PHE A 235 -13.92 3.73 33.03
C PHE A 235 -14.47 3.79 31.61
N VAL A 236 -14.62 2.63 30.99
CA VAL A 236 -15.10 2.46 29.62
C VAL A 236 -16.40 1.67 29.66
N PHE A 237 -17.41 2.13 28.92
CA PHE A 237 -18.75 1.54 28.94
C PHE A 237 -19.15 1.12 27.53
N HIS A 238 -20.00 0.09 27.43
CA HIS A 238 -20.85 -0.09 26.25
C HIS A 238 -21.62 1.22 26.01
N SER A 239 -21.46 1.78 24.81
CA SER A 239 -21.82 3.14 24.45
C SER A 239 -22.84 3.17 23.31
N PRO A 240 -24.13 2.86 23.58
CA PRO A 240 -25.16 2.94 22.55
C PRO A 240 -25.45 4.40 22.14
N TYR A 241 -25.28 5.33 23.08
CA TYR A 241 -25.22 6.77 22.85
C TYR A 241 -24.57 7.43 24.06
N ASN A 242 -23.90 8.57 23.85
CA ASN A 242 -23.04 9.17 24.87
C ASN A 242 -23.77 9.61 26.14
N LYS A 243 -25.03 10.04 26.05
CA LYS A 243 -25.82 10.42 27.25
C LYS A 243 -25.97 9.24 28.22
N LEU A 244 -26.15 8.00 27.75
CA LEU A 244 -26.21 6.84 28.64
C LEU A 244 -24.88 6.61 29.35
N VAL A 245 -23.75 6.85 28.68
CA VAL A 245 -22.41 6.75 29.29
C VAL A 245 -22.24 7.75 30.43
N GLN A 246 -22.68 9.00 30.23
CA GLN A 246 -22.69 10.02 31.30
C GLN A 246 -23.53 9.57 32.50
N LYS A 247 -24.74 9.06 32.26
CA LYS A 247 -25.62 8.52 33.31
C LYS A 247 -25.00 7.33 34.03
N SER A 248 -24.32 6.45 33.30
CA SER A 248 -23.70 5.23 33.83
C SER A 248 -22.59 5.56 34.81
N PHE A 249 -21.68 6.46 34.44
CA PHE A 249 -20.62 6.88 35.34
C PHE A 249 -21.16 7.65 36.55
N ALA A 250 -22.15 8.53 36.35
CA ALA A 250 -22.84 9.19 37.45
C ALA A 250 -23.53 8.20 38.41
N ARG A 251 -24.06 7.09 37.88
CA ARG A 251 -24.62 6.01 38.70
C ARG A 251 -23.56 5.31 39.54
N LEU A 252 -22.35 5.11 39.04
CA LEU A 252 -21.24 4.59 39.85
C LEU A 252 -20.90 5.53 41.01
N VAL A 253 -20.87 6.85 40.77
CA VAL A 253 -20.64 7.85 41.83
C VAL A 253 -21.72 7.77 42.91
N PHE A 254 -22.98 7.58 42.51
CA PHE A 254 -24.07 7.35 43.46
C PHE A 254 -23.91 6.03 44.24
N ASN A 255 -23.45 4.95 43.60
CA ASN A 255 -23.16 3.69 44.31
C ASN A 255 -22.04 3.86 45.34
N ASP A 256 -21.00 4.62 45.02
CA ASP A 256 -19.93 4.97 45.97
C ASP A 256 -20.47 5.79 47.15
N PHE A 257 -21.41 6.73 46.90
CA PHE A 257 -22.10 7.46 47.96
C PHE A 257 -22.91 6.54 48.89
N VAL A 258 -23.72 5.63 48.32
CA VAL A 258 -24.51 4.66 49.10
C VAL A 258 -23.61 3.72 49.91
N ARG A 259 -22.42 3.38 49.39
CA ARG A 259 -21.40 2.57 50.08
C ARG A 259 -20.52 3.37 51.04
N ASN A 260 -20.72 4.69 51.15
CA ASN A 260 -19.88 5.62 51.91
C ASN A 260 -18.38 5.48 51.58
N ALA A 261 -18.06 5.37 50.29
CA ALA A 261 -16.70 5.21 49.80
C ALA A 261 -15.87 6.51 49.90
N SER A 262 -14.54 6.38 49.98
CA SER A 262 -13.61 7.49 50.13
C SER A 262 -13.52 8.44 48.93
N SER A 263 -14.10 8.06 47.78
CA SER A 263 -14.15 8.88 46.56
C SER A 263 -15.14 10.05 46.65
N ILE A 264 -16.05 10.05 47.64
CA ILE A 264 -17.12 11.04 47.76
C ILE A 264 -16.74 12.08 48.83
N ASP A 265 -16.51 13.31 48.39
CA ASP A 265 -16.25 14.45 49.28
C ASP A 265 -17.51 14.95 50.01
N ASP A 266 -17.32 15.81 51.01
CA ASP A 266 -18.42 16.29 51.86
C ASP A 266 -19.47 17.09 51.08
N ALA A 267 -19.06 17.84 50.04
CA ALA A 267 -19.97 18.60 49.20
C ALA A 267 -20.83 17.69 48.31
N ALA A 268 -20.28 16.59 47.81
CA ALA A 268 -20.98 15.55 47.08
C ALA A 268 -21.95 14.79 48.00
N LYS A 269 -21.55 14.48 49.25
CA LYS A 269 -22.43 13.85 50.24
C LYS A 269 -23.64 14.71 50.55
N GLU A 270 -23.46 16.02 50.77
CA GLU A 270 -24.55 16.96 51.04
C GLU A 270 -25.58 17.00 49.89
N LYS A 271 -25.09 17.03 48.64
CA LYS A 271 -25.94 17.06 47.45
C LYS A 271 -26.71 15.76 47.22
N LEU A 272 -26.11 14.61 47.53
CA LEU A 272 -26.71 13.28 47.30
C LEU A 272 -27.55 12.77 48.49
N ALA A 273 -27.37 13.34 49.69
CA ALA A 273 -28.10 12.98 50.90
C ALA A 273 -29.64 12.92 50.75
N PRO A 274 -30.31 13.83 50.00
CA PRO A 274 -31.76 13.76 49.82
C PRO A 274 -32.27 12.49 49.14
N PHE A 275 -31.39 11.74 48.46
CA PHE A 275 -31.74 10.56 47.67
C PHE A 275 -31.32 9.24 48.32
N SER A 276 -30.75 9.26 49.54
CA SER A 276 -30.18 8.07 50.19
C SER A 276 -31.21 7.00 50.57
N THR A 277 -32.49 7.36 50.67
CA THR A 277 -33.59 6.45 51.05
C THR A 277 -34.34 5.86 49.85
N LEU A 278 -34.00 6.26 48.62
CA LEU A 278 -34.66 5.72 47.43
C LEU A 278 -34.34 4.23 47.25
N SER A 279 -35.37 3.42 47.03
CA SER A 279 -35.19 2.02 46.65
C SER A 279 -34.60 1.91 45.22
N GLY A 280 -34.11 0.72 44.85
CA GLY A 280 -33.50 0.47 43.53
C GLY A 280 -34.39 0.97 42.39
N ASP A 281 -35.63 0.49 42.34
CA ASP A 281 -36.59 0.82 41.28
C ASP A 281 -36.96 2.30 41.23
N GLU A 282 -37.14 2.94 42.39
CA GLU A 282 -37.41 4.38 42.49
C GLU A 282 -36.21 5.20 42.02
N SER A 283 -35.00 4.75 42.35
CA SER A 283 -33.76 5.45 41.98
C SER A 283 -33.49 5.41 40.47
N TYR A 284 -33.85 4.34 39.76
CA TYR A 284 -33.67 4.24 38.31
C TYR A 284 -34.57 5.18 37.52
N GLN A 285 -35.74 5.55 38.08
CA GLN A 285 -36.73 6.41 37.42
C GLN A 285 -36.67 7.87 37.88
N ASN A 286 -35.87 8.19 38.89
CA ASN A 286 -35.79 9.53 39.48
C ASN A 286 -34.87 10.46 38.67
N ARG A 287 -35.49 11.43 37.97
CA ARG A 287 -34.77 12.42 37.14
C ARG A 287 -33.95 13.42 37.94
N ASP A 288 -34.36 13.75 39.16
CA ASP A 288 -33.62 14.69 40.02
C ASP A 288 -32.33 14.04 40.52
N LEU A 289 -32.39 12.77 40.92
CA LEU A 289 -31.20 11.98 41.24
C LEU A 289 -30.25 11.91 40.05
N GLU A 290 -30.77 11.65 38.84
CA GLU A 290 -29.96 11.59 37.62
C GLU A 290 -29.21 12.91 37.37
N LYS A 291 -29.91 14.04 37.53
CA LYS A 291 -29.35 15.38 37.31
C LYS A 291 -28.29 15.73 38.35
N VAL A 292 -28.57 15.49 39.63
CA VAL A 292 -27.62 15.78 40.72
C VAL A 292 -26.40 14.87 40.62
N SER A 293 -26.59 13.57 40.33
CA SER A 293 -25.48 12.63 40.15
C SER A 293 -24.59 13.02 38.98
N GLN A 294 -25.15 13.46 37.84
CA GLN A 294 -24.37 13.98 36.72
C GLN A 294 -23.57 15.24 37.08
N GLN A 295 -24.15 16.16 37.85
CA GLN A 295 -23.46 17.37 38.29
C GLN A 295 -22.28 17.06 39.22
N VAL A 296 -22.49 16.16 40.19
CA VAL A 296 -21.43 15.71 41.11
C VAL A 296 -20.35 14.94 40.36
N ALA A 297 -20.73 14.07 39.42
CA ALA A 297 -19.78 13.25 38.67
C ALA A 297 -19.02 14.02 37.58
N LYS A 298 -19.44 15.22 37.20
CA LYS A 298 -18.93 15.93 36.02
C LYS A 298 -17.40 16.08 35.97
N PRO A 299 -16.70 16.55 37.03
CA PRO A 299 -15.24 16.67 36.99
C PRO A 299 -14.54 15.31 36.81
N LEU A 300 -15.06 14.28 37.47
CA LEU A 300 -14.52 12.91 37.38
C LEU A 300 -14.83 12.28 36.02
N TYR A 301 -16.00 12.56 35.43
CA TYR A 301 -16.38 12.09 34.10
C TYR A 301 -15.42 12.65 33.04
N ASP A 302 -15.13 13.95 33.11
CA ASP A 302 -14.24 14.62 32.16
C ASP A 302 -12.81 14.05 32.22
N ALA A 303 -12.35 13.64 33.41
CA ALA A 303 -11.03 13.02 33.58
C ALA A 303 -11.00 11.53 33.20
N LYS A 304 -12.00 10.74 33.63
CA LYS A 304 -11.95 9.27 33.63
C LYS A 304 -12.73 8.60 32.49
N VAL A 305 -13.64 9.31 31.84
CA VAL A 305 -14.57 8.72 30.85
C VAL A 305 -14.60 9.50 29.53
N GLN A 306 -14.54 10.83 29.56
CA GLN A 306 -14.60 11.62 28.33
C GLN A 306 -13.58 11.18 27.25
N PRO A 307 -12.32 10.80 27.59
CA PRO A 307 -11.36 10.30 26.59
C PRO A 307 -11.79 9.02 25.87
N THR A 308 -12.77 8.28 26.38
CA THR A 308 -13.27 7.04 25.78
C THR A 308 -14.39 7.29 24.76
N THR A 309 -14.76 8.54 24.49
CA THR A 309 -16.03 8.86 23.81
C THR A 309 -15.90 9.25 22.33
N LEU A 310 -14.68 9.42 21.82
CA LEU A 310 -14.42 9.92 20.46
C LEU A 310 -15.13 9.09 19.39
N ILE A 311 -14.80 7.79 19.27
CA ILE A 311 -15.35 6.93 18.23
C ILE A 311 -16.87 6.72 18.44
N PRO A 312 -17.38 6.39 19.63
CA PRO A 312 -18.84 6.25 19.82
C PRO A 312 -19.66 7.49 19.45
N LYS A 313 -19.16 8.71 19.73
CA LYS A 313 -19.85 9.95 19.36
C LYS A 313 -19.83 10.23 17.86
N GLN A 314 -18.76 9.80 17.18
CA GLN A 314 -18.54 10.03 15.75
C GLN A 314 -19.09 8.91 14.87
N VAL A 315 -19.26 7.69 15.37
CA VAL A 315 -19.66 6.53 14.57
C VAL A 315 -21.06 6.06 14.91
N GLY A 316 -21.53 6.25 16.15
CA GLY A 316 -22.82 5.71 16.58
C GLY A 316 -22.70 4.42 17.40
N ASN A 317 -23.82 3.73 17.59
CA ASN A 317 -23.83 2.45 18.28
C ASN A 317 -23.26 1.35 17.39
N MET A 318 -22.20 0.70 17.85
CA MET A 318 -21.55 -0.40 17.14
C MET A 318 -21.85 -1.76 17.80
N TYR A 319 -22.96 -1.87 18.55
CA TYR A 319 -23.37 -3.02 19.35
C TYR A 319 -22.19 -3.72 20.06
N THR A 320 -21.81 -4.94 19.66
CA THR A 320 -20.74 -5.71 20.32
C THR A 320 -19.38 -5.03 20.27
N ALA A 321 -19.10 -4.26 19.21
CA ALA A 321 -17.86 -3.51 19.07
C ALA A 321 -17.87 -2.19 19.86
N SER A 322 -19.02 -1.72 20.37
CA SER A 322 -19.16 -0.39 20.99
C SER A 322 -18.26 -0.19 22.23
N LEU A 323 -18.19 -1.17 23.13
CA LEU A 323 -17.30 -1.10 24.31
C LEU A 323 -15.82 -1.01 23.87
N TYR A 324 -15.45 -1.80 22.87
CA TYR A 324 -14.08 -1.85 22.38
C TYR A 324 -13.71 -0.64 21.54
N ALA A 325 -14.66 -0.02 20.84
CA ALA A 325 -14.45 1.25 20.17
C ALA A 325 -14.26 2.41 21.17
N ALA A 326 -14.98 2.37 22.29
CA ALA A 326 -14.74 3.28 23.40
C ALA A 326 -13.34 3.07 24.02
N PHE A 327 -12.90 1.81 24.15
CA PHE A 327 -11.54 1.50 24.60
C PHE A 327 -10.46 1.92 23.58
N ALA A 328 -10.70 1.73 22.28
CA ALA A 328 -9.83 2.22 21.20
C ALA A 328 -9.71 3.75 21.21
N SER A 329 -10.80 4.45 21.56
CA SER A 329 -10.77 5.91 21.76
C SER A 329 -9.85 6.32 22.92
N LEU A 330 -9.87 5.56 24.03
CA LEU A 330 -8.96 5.79 25.15
C LEU A 330 -7.50 5.59 24.74
N LEU A 331 -7.18 4.49 24.06
CA LEU A 331 -5.84 4.22 23.54
C LEU A 331 -5.38 5.34 22.60
N HIS A 332 -6.24 5.74 21.65
CA HIS A 332 -5.93 6.85 20.74
C HIS A 332 -5.59 8.15 21.48
N ASN A 333 -6.43 8.54 22.44
CA ASN A 333 -6.29 9.82 23.13
C ASN A 333 -5.19 9.84 24.21
N LYS A 334 -4.86 8.68 24.80
CA LYS A 334 -4.07 8.61 26.04
C LYS A 334 -2.95 7.58 26.07
N HIS A 335 -2.61 6.91 24.95
CA HIS A 335 -1.58 5.85 24.91
C HIS A 335 -0.28 6.16 25.68
N THR A 336 0.24 7.39 25.64
CA THR A 336 1.47 7.80 26.34
C THR A 336 1.34 7.89 27.88
N GLU A 337 0.12 8.01 28.41
CA GLU A 337 -0.17 8.18 29.85
C GLU A 337 -0.73 6.88 30.48
N LEU A 338 -0.96 5.83 29.68
CA LEU A 338 -1.69 4.64 30.09
C LEU A 338 -0.84 3.57 30.77
N ALA A 339 0.49 3.61 30.64
CA ALA A 339 1.37 2.65 31.30
C ALA A 339 1.19 2.68 32.83
N GLY A 340 0.96 1.50 33.43
CA GLY A 340 0.71 1.31 34.86
C GLY A 340 -0.70 1.65 35.33
N LYS A 341 -1.61 2.04 34.43
CA LYS A 341 -2.98 2.44 34.76
C LYS A 341 -3.93 1.24 34.81
N ARG A 342 -4.96 1.35 35.65
CA ARG A 342 -6.10 0.43 35.68
C ARG A 342 -7.27 1.02 34.89
N VAL A 343 -7.84 0.20 34.02
CA VAL A 343 -9.02 0.55 33.22
C VAL A 343 -10.14 -0.43 33.52
N ILE A 344 -11.29 0.10 33.96
CA ILE A 344 -12.49 -0.69 34.19
C ILE A 344 -13.37 -0.65 32.94
N LEU A 345 -13.84 -1.81 32.50
CA LEU A 345 -14.72 -1.97 31.35
C LEU A 345 -16.07 -2.52 31.83
N PHE A 346 -17.16 -1.96 31.32
CA PHE A 346 -18.51 -2.46 31.55
C PHE A 346 -19.18 -2.83 30.22
N SER A 347 -19.35 -4.13 29.99
CA SER A 347 -20.09 -4.68 28.86
C SER A 347 -21.53 -4.98 29.25
N TYR A 348 -22.46 -4.62 28.38
CA TYR A 348 -23.89 -4.91 28.53
C TYR A 348 -24.45 -5.39 27.20
N GLY A 349 -25.36 -6.37 27.25
CA GLY A 349 -26.23 -6.75 26.15
C GLY A 349 -27.62 -7.04 26.70
N SER A 350 -28.65 -6.53 26.03
CA SER A 350 -30.05 -6.74 26.40
C SER A 350 -30.48 -8.22 26.38
N GLY A 351 -31.56 -8.53 27.09
CA GLY A 351 -32.07 -9.90 27.27
C GLY A 351 -31.95 -10.54 28.67
N LEU A 352 -31.02 -10.22 29.58
CA LEU A 352 -29.80 -9.41 29.52
C LEU A 352 -28.60 -10.15 30.10
N THR A 353 -27.41 -9.79 29.61
CA THR A 353 -26.11 -10.25 30.10
C THR A 353 -25.14 -9.07 30.23
N ALA A 354 -24.44 -8.98 31.36
CA ALA A 354 -23.51 -7.90 31.62
C ALA A 354 -22.31 -8.37 32.45
N THR A 355 -21.16 -7.74 32.21
CA THR A 355 -19.96 -7.94 33.02
C THR A 355 -19.16 -6.64 33.14
N MET A 356 -18.79 -6.30 34.36
CA MET A 356 -17.73 -5.33 34.66
C MET A 356 -16.42 -6.07 34.91
N PHE A 357 -15.33 -5.66 34.28
CA PHE A 357 -14.02 -6.29 34.44
C PHE A 357 -12.89 -5.26 34.37
N SER A 358 -11.72 -5.63 34.89
CA SER A 358 -10.56 -4.74 34.99
C SER A 358 -9.41 -5.18 34.09
N LEU A 359 -8.73 -4.20 33.49
CA LEU A 359 -7.50 -4.36 32.74
C LEU A 359 -6.38 -3.55 33.41
N ARG A 360 -5.17 -4.11 33.38
CA ARG A 360 -3.94 -3.43 33.76
C ARG A 360 -3.12 -3.16 32.50
N LEU A 361 -2.75 -1.89 32.32
CA LEU A 361 -2.01 -1.46 31.14
C LEU A 361 -0.51 -1.36 31.43
N HIS A 362 0.28 -1.77 30.45
CA HIS A 362 1.74 -1.77 30.43
C HIS A 362 2.20 -1.27 29.05
N GLU A 363 3.38 -0.68 28.94
CA GLU A 363 3.83 -0.12 27.64
C GLU A 363 3.95 -1.19 26.55
N GLY A 364 4.33 -2.42 26.91
CA GLY A 364 4.59 -3.52 25.98
C GLY A 364 5.88 -3.34 25.20
N GLN A 365 6.10 -4.21 24.20
CA GLN A 365 7.22 -4.14 23.27
C GLN A 365 6.69 -4.22 21.83
N HIS A 366 7.34 -3.52 20.89
CA HIS A 366 6.94 -3.58 19.48
C HIS A 366 6.97 -5.02 18.95
N PRO A 367 5.95 -5.49 18.21
CA PRO A 367 4.82 -4.72 17.65
C PRO A 367 3.62 -4.55 18.61
N PHE A 368 3.64 -5.16 19.79
CA PHE A 368 2.55 -5.13 20.78
C PHE A 368 2.79 -4.08 21.88
N SER A 369 2.94 -2.81 21.50
CA SER A 369 3.01 -1.69 22.44
C SER A 369 1.77 -0.79 22.37
N LEU A 370 1.43 -0.08 23.45
CA LEU A 370 0.28 0.85 23.47
C LEU A 370 0.40 1.92 22.38
N SER A 371 1.61 2.46 22.22
CA SER A 371 1.95 3.47 21.22
C SER A 371 1.79 2.94 19.78
N ASN A 372 2.24 1.72 19.50
CA ASN A 372 2.07 1.11 18.18
C ASN A 372 0.60 0.79 17.91
N ILE A 373 -0.15 0.32 18.91
CA ILE A 373 -1.59 0.04 18.76
C ILE A 373 -2.35 1.30 18.36
N ALA A 374 -2.09 2.44 19.01
CA ALA A 374 -2.72 3.72 18.67
C ALA A 374 -2.36 4.17 17.23
N THR A 375 -1.11 3.98 16.83
CA THR A 375 -0.60 4.33 15.50
C THR A 375 -1.26 3.48 14.41
N VAL A 376 -1.25 2.15 14.57
CA VAL A 376 -1.81 1.19 13.61
C VAL A 376 -3.32 1.38 13.40
N MET A 377 -4.06 1.65 14.47
CA MET A 377 -5.49 1.91 14.38
C MET A 377 -5.81 3.16 13.55
N ASN A 378 -4.92 4.16 13.56
CA ASN A 378 -5.05 5.44 12.85
C ASN A 378 -6.47 6.03 12.90
N VAL A 379 -7.03 6.14 14.11
CA VAL A 379 -8.42 6.58 14.33
C VAL A 379 -8.67 7.96 13.74
N ALA A 380 -7.76 8.91 13.97
CA ALA A 380 -7.87 10.27 13.45
C ALA A 380 -7.85 10.31 11.92
N GLY A 381 -6.99 9.52 11.26
CA GLY A 381 -6.96 9.40 9.80
C GLY A 381 -8.28 8.85 9.27
N LYS A 382 -8.75 7.72 9.82
CA LYS A 382 -10.01 7.08 9.40
C LYS A 382 -11.23 7.98 9.58
N LEU A 383 -11.28 8.79 10.64
CA LEU A 383 -12.39 9.75 10.85
C LEU A 383 -12.37 10.92 9.87
N LYS A 384 -11.17 11.36 9.43
CA LYS A 384 -10.99 12.47 8.48
C LYS A 384 -11.35 12.09 7.04
N THR A 385 -11.13 10.84 6.64
CA THR A 385 -11.38 10.36 5.27
C THR A 385 -12.82 9.89 5.05
N ARG A 386 -13.75 10.22 5.95
CA ARG A 386 -15.15 9.82 5.84
C ARG A 386 -15.91 10.70 4.86
N HIS A 387 -17.01 10.16 4.33
CA HIS A 387 -17.88 10.80 3.35
C HIS A 387 -19.26 11.09 3.95
N GLU A 388 -19.61 12.38 4.01
CA GLU A 388 -20.89 12.83 4.53
C GLU A 388 -22.01 12.59 3.50
N PHE A 389 -23.14 12.06 3.98
CA PHE A 389 -24.36 11.88 3.20
C PHE A 389 -25.49 12.74 3.78
N PRO A 390 -26.24 13.44 2.92
CA PRO A 390 -27.48 14.11 3.33
C PRO A 390 -28.48 13.11 3.92
N PRO A 391 -29.29 13.51 4.93
CA PRO A 391 -30.30 12.66 5.54
C PRO A 391 -31.27 11.99 4.54
N GLU A 392 -31.62 12.66 3.43
CA GLU A 392 -32.47 12.12 2.39
C GLU A 392 -31.83 10.92 1.70
N LYS A 393 -30.54 11.03 1.35
CA LYS A 393 -29.79 9.92 0.74
C LYS A 393 -29.62 8.77 1.75
N PHE A 394 -29.33 9.09 3.01
CA PHE A 394 -29.28 8.10 4.08
C PHE A 394 -30.61 7.33 4.20
N ALA A 395 -31.75 8.01 4.21
CA ALA A 395 -33.06 7.37 4.28
C ALA A 395 -33.35 6.46 3.07
N VAL A 396 -32.93 6.85 1.87
CA VAL A 396 -33.02 6.01 0.65
C VAL A 396 -32.17 4.75 0.79
N ILE A 397 -30.94 4.88 1.28
CA ILE A 397 -30.03 3.75 1.50
C ILE A 397 -30.59 2.80 2.56
N MET A 398 -31.12 3.30 3.68
CA MET A 398 -31.74 2.45 4.70
C MET A 398 -32.93 1.66 4.15
N LYS A 399 -33.76 2.27 3.29
CA LYS A 399 -34.84 1.54 2.59
C LYS A 399 -34.29 0.47 1.65
N LEU A 400 -33.21 0.76 0.92
CA LEU A 400 -32.56 -0.25 0.08
C LEU A 400 -32.02 -1.42 0.92
N MET A 401 -31.35 -1.15 2.03
CA MET A 401 -30.82 -2.18 2.93
C MET A 401 -31.94 -3.06 3.49
N GLU A 402 -33.09 -2.49 3.83
CA GLU A 402 -34.28 -3.26 4.26
C GLU A 402 -34.76 -4.24 3.17
N HIS A 403 -34.69 -3.87 1.89
CA HIS A 403 -35.02 -4.79 0.78
C HIS A 403 -33.94 -5.86 0.57
N ARG A 404 -32.68 -5.57 0.87
CA ARG A 404 -31.57 -6.53 0.74
C ARG A 404 -31.49 -7.50 1.93
N TYR A 405 -32.01 -7.12 3.09
CA TYR A 405 -31.97 -7.94 4.28
C TYR A 405 -32.76 -9.25 4.07
N GLY A 406 -32.07 -10.39 4.20
CA GLY A 406 -32.66 -11.71 3.96
C GLY A 406 -33.04 -12.00 2.50
N ALA A 407 -32.65 -11.16 1.55
CA ALA A 407 -32.90 -11.36 0.12
C ALA A 407 -31.82 -12.25 -0.53
N LYS A 408 -32.12 -12.71 -1.76
CA LYS A 408 -31.23 -13.50 -2.63
C LYS A 408 -31.38 -13.05 -4.08
N ASP A 409 -30.51 -13.55 -4.95
CA ASP A 409 -30.53 -13.30 -6.39
C ASP A 409 -30.41 -11.80 -6.74
N PHE A 410 -29.34 -11.18 -6.25
CA PHE A 410 -29.03 -9.80 -6.59
C PHE A 410 -27.53 -9.55 -6.68
N VAL A 411 -27.20 -8.60 -7.55
CA VAL A 411 -25.86 -8.02 -7.68
C VAL A 411 -25.91 -6.62 -7.05
N THR A 412 -24.89 -6.27 -6.27
CA THR A 412 -24.78 -4.91 -5.70
C THR A 412 -24.37 -3.92 -6.80
N SER A 413 -24.46 -2.62 -6.55
CA SER A 413 -23.87 -1.60 -7.44
C SER A 413 -22.37 -1.78 -7.66
N LYS A 414 -21.67 -2.50 -6.76
CA LYS A 414 -20.20 -2.62 -6.73
C LYS A 414 -19.49 -1.26 -6.69
N ASP A 415 -20.19 -0.21 -6.27
CA ASP A 415 -19.60 1.12 -6.12
C ASP A 415 -18.63 1.12 -4.93
N CYS A 416 -17.34 1.05 -5.25
CA CYS A 416 -16.26 1.07 -4.27
C CYS A 416 -15.52 2.41 -4.25
N SER A 417 -16.07 3.44 -4.92
CA SER A 417 -15.40 4.74 -5.09
C SER A 417 -14.97 5.36 -3.75
N ILE A 418 -15.87 5.29 -2.77
CA ILE A 418 -15.72 5.86 -1.42
C ILE A 418 -15.04 4.91 -0.41
N LEU A 419 -14.86 3.63 -0.75
CA LEU A 419 -14.21 2.66 0.13
C LEU A 419 -12.69 2.87 0.12
N ALA A 420 -12.00 2.63 1.23
CA ALA A 420 -10.54 2.69 1.25
C ALA A 420 -9.93 1.51 0.46
N PRO A 421 -8.73 1.68 -0.14
CA PRO A 421 -7.95 0.56 -0.66
C PRO A 421 -7.81 -0.58 0.36
N GLY A 422 -7.94 -1.83 -0.09
CA GLY A 422 -7.90 -3.01 0.79
C GLY A 422 -9.21 -3.35 1.51
N THR A 423 -10.26 -2.50 1.42
CA THR A 423 -11.58 -2.81 1.97
C THR A 423 -12.26 -3.95 1.21
N TYR A 424 -12.80 -4.93 1.94
CA TYR A 424 -13.68 -5.96 1.39
C TYR A 424 -15.09 -5.43 1.19
N TYR A 425 -15.73 -5.83 0.10
CA TYR A 425 -17.09 -5.43 -0.25
C TYR A 425 -17.88 -6.60 -0.85
N LEU A 426 -19.20 -6.58 -0.66
CA LEU A 426 -20.15 -7.56 -1.18
C LEU A 426 -20.39 -7.30 -2.68
N THR A 427 -20.13 -8.29 -3.53
CA THR A 427 -20.34 -8.18 -4.98
C THR A 427 -21.74 -8.63 -5.38
N GLU A 428 -22.18 -9.78 -4.86
CA GLU A 428 -23.47 -10.37 -5.20
C GLU A 428 -23.90 -11.42 -4.16
N VAL A 429 -25.20 -11.69 -4.14
CA VAL A 429 -25.84 -12.80 -3.42
C VAL A 429 -26.63 -13.61 -4.43
N ASP A 430 -26.26 -14.87 -4.62
CA ASP A 430 -26.90 -15.70 -5.65
C ASP A 430 -28.26 -16.27 -5.24
N THR A 431 -28.86 -17.07 -6.13
CA THR A 431 -30.17 -17.72 -5.93
C THR A 431 -30.23 -18.71 -4.75
N MET A 432 -29.08 -19.09 -4.19
CA MET A 432 -28.92 -19.98 -3.04
C MET A 432 -28.43 -19.26 -1.79
N TYR A 433 -28.54 -17.93 -1.73
CA TYR A 433 -28.09 -17.09 -0.61
C TYR A 433 -26.57 -17.09 -0.38
N ARG A 434 -25.77 -17.61 -1.32
CA ARG A 434 -24.30 -17.59 -1.20
C ARG A 434 -23.82 -16.17 -1.48
N ARG A 435 -23.00 -15.64 -0.58
CA ARG A 435 -22.44 -14.28 -0.66
C ARG A 435 -21.04 -14.34 -1.24
N PHE A 436 -20.75 -13.44 -2.17
CA PHE A 436 -19.44 -13.31 -2.80
C PHE A 436 -18.84 -11.96 -2.45
N TYR A 437 -17.56 -11.97 -2.09
CA TYR A 437 -16.83 -10.78 -1.66
C TYR A 437 -15.62 -10.57 -2.57
N ALA A 438 -15.31 -9.30 -2.82
CA ALA A 438 -14.07 -8.88 -3.45
C ALA A 438 -13.36 -7.88 -2.54
N GLN A 439 -12.05 -7.73 -2.74
CA GLN A 439 -11.26 -6.72 -2.05
C GLN A 439 -11.02 -5.57 -3.02
N LYS A 440 -11.28 -4.33 -2.61
CA LYS A 440 -10.94 -3.15 -3.41
C LYS A 440 -9.42 -3.19 -3.60
N ALA A 441 -9.00 -3.31 -4.87
CA ALA A 441 -7.60 -3.32 -5.23
C ALA A 441 -6.91 -2.13 -4.57
N VAL A 442 -5.74 -2.38 -4.00
CA VAL A 442 -4.82 -1.31 -3.67
C VAL A 442 -4.40 -0.73 -5.01
N GLY A 443 -5.13 0.26 -5.52
CA GLY A 443 -4.67 1.03 -6.68
C GLY A 443 -3.25 1.48 -6.36
N ASP A 444 -2.33 1.29 -7.31
CA ASP A 444 -0.89 1.45 -7.12
C ASP A 444 -0.59 2.66 -6.25
N THR A 445 -0.42 2.38 -4.96
CA THR A 445 -0.20 3.41 -3.97
C THR A 445 1.30 3.62 -4.03
N VAL A 446 1.74 4.77 -4.53
CA VAL A 446 3.13 5.17 -4.42
C VAL A 446 3.42 5.33 -2.93
N HIS A 447 4.04 4.31 -2.34
CA HIS A 447 4.51 4.34 -0.96
C HIS A 447 5.82 5.13 -0.91
N ILE A 448 5.78 6.36 -0.40
CA ILE A 448 6.99 7.08 0.03
C ILE A 448 7.31 6.59 1.45
N VAL A 449 8.26 5.67 1.57
CA VAL A 449 8.66 5.10 2.86
C VAL A 449 9.87 5.88 3.40
N TYR A 450 9.68 6.64 4.49
CA TYR A 450 10.78 7.24 5.25
C TYR A 450 11.26 6.25 6.30
N MET A 451 12.53 5.82 6.23
CA MET A 451 13.14 4.94 7.23
C MET A 451 14.41 5.61 7.77
N GLY A 452 14.26 6.29 8.91
CA GLY A 452 15.28 6.95 9.72
C GLY A 452 14.62 7.55 10.98
N ASP A 453 15.40 7.94 11.99
CA ASP A 453 14.84 8.65 13.15
C ASP A 453 14.29 10.02 12.74
N LEU A 454 13.11 10.37 13.25
CA LEU A 454 12.46 11.66 13.02
C LEU A 454 13.24 12.80 13.72
N PRO A 455 13.49 13.95 13.06
CA PRO A 455 13.90 15.16 13.77
C PRO A 455 12.82 15.54 14.80
N ARG A 456 13.22 15.95 16.02
CA ARG A 456 12.27 16.33 17.07
C ARG A 456 11.43 17.56 16.65
N GLY A 457 10.11 17.41 16.53
CA GLY A 457 9.13 18.47 16.23
C GLY A 457 7.98 18.01 15.32
N ASP A 458 7.01 18.89 15.05
CA ASP A 458 5.90 18.66 14.09
C ASP A 458 6.43 18.70 12.63
N PHE A 459 7.22 17.71 12.24
CA PHE A 459 7.78 17.57 10.91
C PHE A 459 7.04 16.46 10.14
N SER A 460 6.48 16.77 8.97
CA SER A 460 5.90 15.78 8.06
C SER A 460 6.69 15.73 6.75
N ALA A 461 7.35 14.61 6.51
CA ALA A 461 8.09 14.32 5.28
C ALA A 461 7.14 14.25 4.06
N GLU A 462 5.91 13.74 4.27
CA GLU A 462 4.81 13.83 3.32
C GLU A 462 4.54 15.29 2.98
N SER A 463 4.31 16.16 3.96
CA SER A 463 4.05 17.58 3.69
C SER A 463 5.22 18.29 3.02
N THR A 464 6.47 17.85 3.23
CA THR A 464 7.64 18.49 2.63
C THR A 464 7.79 18.06 1.17
N HIS A 465 7.73 16.76 0.88
CA HIS A 465 7.76 16.25 -0.49
C HIS A 465 6.50 16.63 -1.26
N HIS A 466 5.33 16.60 -0.61
CA HIS A 466 4.09 17.11 -1.17
C HIS A 466 4.18 18.62 -1.37
N SER A 467 4.80 19.41 -0.47
CA SER A 467 5.01 20.85 -0.72
C SER A 467 6.02 21.12 -1.82
N MET A 468 7.04 20.27 -1.99
CA MET A 468 8.02 20.38 -3.07
C MET A 468 7.35 20.02 -4.39
N LEU A 469 6.61 18.90 -4.44
CA LEU A 469 5.78 18.52 -5.58
C LEU A 469 4.69 19.56 -5.87
N GLU A 470 4.02 20.13 -4.86
CA GLU A 470 3.04 21.23 -5.01
C GLU A 470 3.70 22.53 -5.46
N SER A 471 4.94 22.81 -5.03
CA SER A 471 5.69 23.99 -5.47
C SER A 471 6.15 23.87 -6.93
N VAL A 472 6.41 22.64 -7.37
CA VAL A 472 6.79 22.30 -8.75
C VAL A 472 5.55 22.17 -9.66
N LEU A 473 4.43 21.66 -9.14
CA LEU A 473 3.18 21.40 -9.88
C LEU A 473 2.16 22.55 -9.79
N GLY A 474 2.38 23.56 -8.95
CA GLY A 474 1.54 24.74 -8.83
C GLY A 474 0.25 24.54 -8.02
N ARG A 475 0.03 25.43 -7.03
CA ARG A 475 -1.24 25.56 -6.29
C ARG A 475 -2.32 26.15 -7.20
N ASN A 476 -3.04 25.31 -7.94
CA ASN A 476 -4.45 25.48 -8.35
C ASN A 476 -4.80 24.40 -9.39
N GLY A 477 -5.39 23.29 -8.93
CA GLY A 477 -5.79 22.19 -9.81
C GLY A 477 -6.62 21.09 -9.14
N TRP A 478 -7.51 21.46 -8.21
CA TRP A 478 -8.64 20.59 -7.83
C TRP A 478 -9.87 21.04 -8.62
N CYS A 479 -10.17 20.35 -9.72
CA CYS A 479 -11.44 20.45 -10.42
C CYS A 479 -11.84 19.06 -10.95
N HIS A 480 -13.07 18.69 -10.63
CA HIS A 480 -13.92 17.60 -11.10
C HIS A 480 -13.42 16.75 -12.30
N LEU A 481 -13.29 15.44 -12.08
CA LEU A 481 -13.41 14.45 -13.15
C LEU A 481 -14.89 14.07 -13.25
N SER A 482 -15.59 14.67 -14.21
CA SER A 482 -16.79 14.08 -14.80
C SER A 482 -16.33 13.02 -15.79
N ASP A 483 -16.90 11.81 -15.68
CA ASP A 483 -16.70 10.74 -16.63
C ASP A 483 -17.04 11.20 -18.06
N SER A 484 -16.04 11.14 -18.92
CA SER A 484 -16.26 10.88 -20.34
C SER A 484 -15.53 9.59 -20.66
N GLU A 485 -16.27 8.56 -21.06
CA GLU A 485 -15.71 7.41 -21.76
C GLU A 485 -14.80 7.89 -22.90
N PRO A 486 -13.72 7.15 -23.18
CA PRO A 486 -13.69 6.55 -24.50
C PRO A 486 -13.25 5.09 -24.47
N HIS A 487 -14.09 4.25 -25.07
CA HIS A 487 -13.62 3.09 -25.81
C HIS A 487 -12.75 3.56 -26.99
N THR A 488 -11.43 3.62 -26.81
CA THR A 488 -10.43 3.44 -27.88
C THR A 488 -9.16 2.84 -27.28
N LYS A 489 -8.73 1.69 -27.80
CA LYS A 489 -7.39 1.14 -27.58
C LYS A 489 -6.40 2.05 -28.31
N ASP A 490 -5.84 3.03 -27.61
CA ASP A 490 -4.70 3.80 -28.13
C ASP A 490 -3.40 3.17 -27.60
N SER A 491 -2.67 2.52 -28.50
CA SER A 491 -1.36 1.94 -28.23
C SER A 491 -0.35 3.07 -28.07
N HIS A 492 -0.10 3.52 -26.84
CA HIS A 492 1.05 4.37 -26.52
C HIS A 492 2.29 3.50 -26.17
N THR A 493 3.49 4.08 -26.01
CA THR A 493 4.72 3.36 -25.58
C THR A 493 4.63 2.76 -24.19
N ARG A 494 3.46 2.86 -23.56
CA ARG A 494 2.97 2.05 -22.45
C ARG A 494 3.71 2.29 -21.14
N SER A 495 4.93 2.82 -21.12
CA SER A 495 5.70 3.07 -19.89
C SER A 495 4.98 4.00 -18.92
N TRP A 496 4.60 5.19 -19.37
CA TRP A 496 3.91 6.19 -18.54
C TRP A 496 2.43 5.86 -18.32
N ASP A 497 1.78 5.22 -19.30
CA ASP A 497 0.38 4.76 -19.18
C ASP A 497 0.24 3.55 -18.25
N PHE A 498 1.23 2.66 -18.23
CA PHE A 498 1.34 1.53 -17.30
C PHE A 498 1.42 2.00 -15.85
N MET A 499 2.09 3.12 -15.60
CA MET A 499 2.10 3.78 -14.29
C MET A 499 0.83 4.63 -14.01
N GLY A 500 -0.15 4.66 -14.91
CA GLY A 500 -1.38 5.43 -14.75
C GLY A 500 -1.27 6.93 -15.03
N PHE A 501 -0.16 7.42 -15.62
CA PHE A 501 0.06 8.83 -15.97
C PHE A 501 -0.40 9.17 -17.39
N SER A 502 -1.67 8.89 -17.72
CA SER A 502 -2.13 8.88 -19.12
C SER A 502 -2.35 10.24 -19.80
N LYS A 503 -2.09 11.36 -19.13
CA LYS A 503 -1.91 12.73 -19.68
C LYS A 503 -1.60 13.71 -18.54
N GLY A 504 -0.70 14.68 -18.77
CA GLY A 504 -0.34 15.69 -17.79
C GLY A 504 -1.55 16.48 -17.30
N LYS A 505 -1.68 16.65 -15.98
CA LYS A 505 -2.70 17.52 -15.36
C LYS A 505 -2.41 19.02 -15.59
N LEU A 506 -1.21 19.33 -16.07
CA LEU A 506 -0.73 20.68 -16.31
C LEU A 506 -0.98 21.09 -17.76
N SER A 507 -1.25 22.38 -17.97
CA SER A 507 -1.33 22.91 -19.32
C SER A 507 0.05 22.84 -20.01
N ALA A 508 0.08 22.67 -21.33
CA ALA A 508 1.31 22.61 -22.10
C ALA A 508 2.24 23.82 -21.87
N SER A 509 1.68 24.98 -21.54
CA SER A 509 2.45 26.20 -21.21
C SER A 509 3.10 26.14 -19.82
N GLN A 510 2.47 25.48 -18.84
CA GLN A 510 3.06 25.27 -17.52
C GLN A 510 4.19 24.24 -17.59
N GLU A 511 3.97 23.14 -18.31
CA GLU A 511 5.01 22.14 -18.56
C GLU A 511 6.20 22.75 -19.33
N GLY A 512 5.94 23.63 -20.30
CA GLY A 512 6.96 24.34 -21.08
C GLY A 512 7.90 25.25 -20.27
N ASN A 513 7.61 25.49 -18.98
CA ASN A 513 8.47 26.25 -18.07
C ASN A 513 9.41 25.37 -17.22
N ALA A 514 9.20 24.05 -17.21
CA ALA A 514 10.06 23.10 -16.50
C ALA A 514 11.29 22.76 -17.35
N ILE A 515 12.47 22.70 -16.73
CA ILE A 515 13.75 22.41 -17.37
C ILE A 515 14.35 21.16 -16.72
N ILE A 516 14.47 20.09 -17.50
CA ILE A 516 15.10 18.84 -17.08
C ILE A 516 16.54 18.82 -17.60
N GLY A 517 17.51 18.77 -16.69
CA GLY A 517 18.92 18.58 -17.02
C GLY A 517 19.27 17.10 -17.09
N LEU A 518 19.95 16.68 -18.16
CA LEU A 518 20.39 15.31 -18.35
C LEU A 518 21.91 15.22 -18.40
N LEU A 519 22.48 14.40 -17.52
CA LEU A 519 23.91 14.06 -17.49
C LEU A 519 24.08 12.64 -18.03
N ASP A 520 24.59 12.52 -19.26
CA ASP A 520 24.64 11.24 -19.99
C ASP A 520 25.64 11.29 -21.19
N THR A 521 25.46 10.42 -22.20
CA THR A 521 26.28 10.33 -23.43
C THR A 521 25.97 11.38 -24.50
N GLY A 522 25.00 12.28 -24.26
CA GLY A 522 24.60 13.35 -25.17
C GLY A 522 23.15 13.24 -25.64
N VAL A 523 22.80 13.93 -26.73
CA VAL A 523 21.47 13.81 -27.37
C VAL A 523 21.55 13.84 -28.89
N TRP A 524 20.63 13.18 -29.57
CA TRP A 524 20.41 13.30 -31.01
C TRP A 524 19.27 14.30 -31.32
N PRO A 525 19.58 15.58 -31.61
CA PRO A 525 18.57 16.64 -31.64
C PRO A 525 17.57 16.54 -32.80
N GLU A 526 17.91 15.85 -33.88
CA GLU A 526 17.04 15.66 -35.05
C GLU A 526 15.96 14.58 -34.85
N SER A 527 15.89 13.92 -33.69
CA SER A 527 14.80 12.99 -33.42
C SER A 527 13.46 13.72 -33.33
N GLU A 528 12.40 13.12 -33.87
CA GLU A 528 11.01 13.60 -33.73
C GLU A 528 10.58 13.78 -32.27
N SER A 529 11.13 13.00 -31.34
CA SER A 529 10.89 13.20 -29.90
C SER A 529 11.39 14.55 -29.37
N PHE A 530 12.24 15.27 -30.12
CA PHE A 530 12.74 16.58 -29.74
C PHE A 530 12.25 17.72 -30.63
N ASN A 531 11.16 17.49 -31.36
CA ASN A 531 10.48 18.54 -32.13
C ASN A 531 9.95 19.65 -31.20
N ASP A 532 10.21 20.90 -31.56
CA ASP A 532 9.84 22.08 -30.78
C ASP A 532 8.58 22.79 -31.30
N GLU A 533 7.87 22.20 -32.27
CA GLU A 533 6.62 22.72 -32.81
C GLU A 533 5.58 22.97 -31.71
N GLY A 534 4.99 24.17 -31.73
CA GLY A 534 3.98 24.61 -30.77
C GLY A 534 4.53 25.05 -29.41
N MET A 535 5.86 25.05 -29.20
CA MET A 535 6.43 25.51 -27.93
C MET A 535 6.65 27.02 -27.91
N GLY A 536 6.37 27.66 -26.76
CA GLY A 536 6.56 29.09 -26.56
C GLY A 536 8.04 29.52 -26.40
N PRO A 537 8.29 30.78 -26.03
CA PRO A 537 9.66 31.27 -25.79
C PRO A 537 10.32 30.55 -24.59
N LEU A 538 11.64 30.66 -24.51
CA LEU A 538 12.44 30.10 -23.42
C LEU A 538 12.05 30.71 -22.06
N PRO A 539 12.08 29.93 -20.96
CA PRO A 539 11.86 30.45 -19.62
C PRO A 539 12.89 31.53 -19.25
N SER A 540 12.46 32.65 -18.67
CA SER A 540 13.34 33.79 -18.35
C SER A 540 14.43 33.47 -17.32
N LYS A 541 14.27 32.38 -16.56
CA LYS A 541 15.24 31.87 -15.58
C LYS A 541 16.42 31.13 -16.22
N TRP A 542 16.26 30.66 -17.46
CA TRP A 542 17.27 29.87 -18.16
C TRP A 542 18.49 30.72 -18.54
N LYS A 543 19.68 30.22 -18.23
CA LYS A 543 20.95 30.93 -18.47
C LYS A 543 21.99 30.11 -19.25
N GLY A 544 21.66 28.87 -19.60
CA GLY A 544 22.58 27.99 -20.29
C GLY A 544 22.82 28.33 -21.76
N ILE A 545 23.82 27.67 -22.32
CA ILE A 545 24.29 27.87 -23.69
C ILE A 545 24.07 26.63 -24.55
N CYS A 546 24.12 26.83 -25.86
CA CYS A 546 24.25 25.75 -26.82
C CYS A 546 25.68 25.71 -27.36
N GLN A 547 26.49 24.78 -26.86
CA GLN A 547 27.89 24.61 -27.24
C GLN A 547 27.96 23.75 -28.51
N GLY A 548 28.12 24.39 -29.69
CA GLY A 548 28.28 23.63 -30.94
C GLY A 548 28.05 24.38 -32.25
N GLU A 549 28.63 25.57 -32.44
CA GLU A 549 28.51 26.30 -33.72
C GLU A 549 28.84 25.39 -34.93
N GLY A 550 27.85 25.18 -35.80
CA GLY A 550 27.96 24.47 -37.08
C GLY A 550 27.36 23.06 -37.14
N ASN A 551 27.61 22.19 -36.15
CA ASN A 551 27.26 20.74 -36.20
C ASN A 551 26.25 20.28 -35.12
N PHE A 552 25.86 21.17 -34.21
CA PHE A 552 24.83 20.92 -33.21
C PHE A 552 24.03 22.19 -32.95
N THR A 553 22.71 22.12 -33.12
CA THR A 553 21.83 23.29 -32.97
C THR A 553 20.76 22.96 -31.95
N CYS A 554 20.66 23.80 -30.92
CA CYS A 554 19.57 23.76 -29.96
C CYS A 554 18.30 24.38 -30.57
N ASN A 555 17.15 23.89 -30.14
CA ASN A 555 15.84 24.40 -30.54
C ASN A 555 15.04 24.80 -29.28
N ASN A 556 13.74 25.06 -29.39
CA ASN A 556 12.99 25.38 -28.19
C ASN A 556 12.77 24.13 -27.30
N LYS A 557 12.92 22.90 -27.79
CA LYS A 557 12.78 21.69 -26.97
C LYS A 557 14.04 21.36 -26.19
N ILE A 558 15.18 21.25 -26.89
CA ILE A 558 16.53 21.14 -26.33
C ILE A 558 17.09 22.56 -26.27
N ILE A 559 17.03 23.17 -25.10
CA ILE A 559 17.30 24.60 -24.90
C ILE A 559 18.77 24.91 -24.56
N GLY A 560 19.52 23.87 -24.21
CA GLY A 560 20.93 23.95 -23.84
C GLY A 560 21.63 22.63 -24.05
N ALA A 561 22.90 22.71 -24.43
CA ALA A 561 23.72 21.53 -24.63
C ALA A 561 25.20 21.88 -24.41
N ARG A 562 25.87 21.13 -23.55
CA ARG A 562 27.31 21.23 -23.27
C ARG A 562 27.95 19.84 -23.30
N TYR A 563 29.26 19.79 -23.52
CA TYR A 563 30.03 18.56 -23.41
C TYR A 563 31.34 18.80 -22.64
N TYR A 564 31.76 17.79 -21.90
CA TYR A 564 32.91 17.83 -21.00
C TYR A 564 33.82 16.63 -21.30
N ASN A 565 35.11 16.91 -21.48
CA ASN A 565 36.13 15.89 -21.68
C ASN A 565 37.46 16.42 -21.17
N SER A 566 37.66 16.29 -19.87
CA SER A 566 38.86 16.72 -19.16
C SER A 566 40.12 15.93 -19.56
N GLU A 567 39.94 14.70 -20.06
CA GLU A 567 41.03 13.81 -20.51
C GLU A 567 41.51 14.10 -21.94
N ASN A 568 40.71 14.83 -22.73
CA ASN A 568 40.96 15.15 -24.14
C ASN A 568 41.23 13.91 -25.01
N TRP A 569 40.63 12.78 -24.66
CA TRP A 569 40.68 11.52 -25.40
C TRP A 569 39.36 11.31 -26.15
N TYR A 570 39.42 10.87 -27.42
CA TYR A 570 38.23 10.50 -28.20
C TYR A 570 38.47 9.19 -28.97
N TYR A 571 37.45 8.34 -29.08
CA TYR A 571 37.42 7.26 -30.08
C TYR A 571 37.03 7.80 -31.45
N GLU A 572 37.25 7.00 -32.49
CA GLU A 572 36.85 7.34 -33.86
C GLU A 572 35.33 7.51 -34.02
N THR A 573 34.55 6.84 -33.17
CA THR A 573 33.09 6.91 -33.10
C THR A 573 32.56 8.14 -32.35
N ASP A 574 33.41 8.87 -31.62
CA ASP A 574 32.98 9.98 -30.77
C ASP A 574 32.83 11.30 -31.54
N PHE A 575 31.74 12.03 -31.23
CA PHE A 575 31.56 13.40 -31.69
C PHE A 575 32.11 14.39 -30.68
N LYS A 576 33.00 15.30 -31.12
CA LYS A 576 33.47 16.45 -30.31
C LYS A 576 32.39 17.54 -30.16
N SER A 577 31.21 17.14 -29.72
CA SER A 577 30.02 17.97 -29.52
C SER A 577 29.09 17.29 -28.51
N PRO A 578 27.99 17.93 -28.07
CA PRO A 578 26.98 17.29 -27.22
C PRO A 578 26.17 16.19 -27.92
N ARG A 579 26.49 15.86 -29.18
CA ARG A 579 25.80 14.84 -29.96
C ARG A 579 26.06 13.45 -29.40
N ASP A 580 25.00 12.65 -29.37
CA ASP A 580 25.04 11.30 -28.85
C ASP A 580 25.61 10.29 -29.87
N SER A 581 26.80 9.77 -29.57
CA SER A 581 27.45 8.69 -30.31
C SER A 581 27.05 7.29 -29.82
N GLU A 582 26.52 7.17 -28.60
CA GLU A 582 26.23 5.88 -27.94
C GLU A 582 24.74 5.54 -27.93
N GLY A 583 23.85 6.54 -27.92
CA GLY A 583 22.40 6.37 -27.96
C GLY A 583 21.70 6.39 -26.61
N HIS A 584 22.41 6.09 -25.51
CA HIS A 584 21.84 6.03 -24.16
C HIS A 584 21.27 7.37 -23.70
N GLY A 585 21.99 8.48 -23.87
CA GLY A 585 21.51 9.82 -23.52
C GLY A 585 20.28 10.27 -24.31
N THR A 586 20.19 9.90 -25.59
CA THR A 586 19.01 10.13 -26.43
C THR A 586 17.80 9.34 -25.91
N HIS A 587 18.02 8.10 -25.48
CA HIS A 587 17.00 7.24 -24.91
C HIS A 587 16.48 7.76 -23.58
N THR A 588 17.38 8.15 -22.66
CA THR A 588 16.99 8.68 -21.35
C THR A 588 16.30 10.05 -21.49
N ALA A 589 16.79 10.93 -22.35
CA ALA A 589 16.19 12.24 -22.64
C ALA A 589 14.77 12.14 -23.21
N SER A 590 14.57 11.26 -24.19
CA SER A 590 13.24 11.05 -24.78
C SER A 590 12.29 10.29 -23.85
N THR A 591 12.82 9.45 -22.95
CA THR A 591 12.01 8.82 -21.89
C THR A 591 11.52 9.85 -20.88
N ALA A 592 12.36 10.80 -20.47
CA ALA A 592 12.00 11.84 -19.52
C ALA A 592 11.01 12.85 -20.11
N ALA A 593 11.31 13.38 -21.30
CA ALA A 593 10.55 14.48 -21.90
C ALA A 593 10.45 14.41 -23.42
N GLY A 594 10.44 13.25 -24.06
CA GLY A 594 10.16 13.15 -25.50
C GLY A 594 8.76 13.64 -25.88
N ARG A 595 8.63 14.32 -27.02
CA ARG A 595 7.34 14.63 -27.66
C ARG A 595 6.62 13.35 -28.07
N GLU A 596 5.31 13.49 -28.27
CA GLU A 596 4.47 12.43 -28.81
C GLU A 596 4.80 12.17 -30.27
N VAL A 597 5.26 10.95 -30.58
CA VAL A 597 5.57 10.48 -31.93
C VAL A 597 4.64 9.31 -32.25
N GLN A 598 3.76 9.50 -33.23
CA GLN A 598 2.77 8.50 -33.65
C GLN A 598 3.42 7.40 -34.50
N GLY A 599 2.97 6.14 -34.33
CA GLY A 599 3.45 5.01 -35.13
C GLY A 599 4.92 4.63 -34.91
N ALA A 600 5.47 4.98 -33.75
CA ALA A 600 6.81 4.57 -33.36
C ALA A 600 6.86 3.04 -33.16
N SER A 601 7.92 2.42 -33.67
CA SER A 601 8.18 0.99 -33.49
C SER A 601 9.68 0.71 -33.59
N TYR A 602 10.13 -0.39 -33.00
CA TYR A 602 11.47 -0.93 -33.21
C TYR A 602 11.41 -2.01 -34.28
N TYR A 603 11.63 -1.64 -35.55
CA TYR A 603 11.52 -2.54 -36.71
C TYR A 603 10.18 -3.33 -36.76
N GLY A 604 9.07 -2.68 -36.40
CA GLY A 604 7.74 -3.31 -36.33
C GLY A 604 7.38 -3.93 -34.97
N LEU A 605 8.32 -3.96 -34.02
CA LEU A 605 8.05 -4.38 -32.65
C LEU A 605 7.54 -3.21 -31.79
N ALA A 606 6.65 -3.52 -30.85
CA ALA A 606 6.04 -2.57 -29.92
C ALA A 606 5.45 -1.31 -30.57
N GLU A 607 4.74 -1.49 -31.69
CA GLU A 607 4.08 -0.39 -32.41
C GLU A 607 3.12 0.42 -31.53
N GLY A 608 3.31 1.74 -31.49
CA GLY A 608 2.47 2.65 -30.73
C GLY A 608 2.94 4.10 -30.77
N VAL A 609 2.45 4.92 -29.85
CA VAL A 609 2.78 6.34 -29.71
C VAL A 609 3.90 6.53 -28.69
N ALA A 610 5.10 6.92 -29.12
CA ALA A 610 6.20 7.23 -28.21
C ALA A 610 6.05 8.58 -27.54
N ARG A 611 6.16 8.62 -26.21
CA ARG A 611 6.15 9.87 -25.44
C ARG A 611 6.99 9.78 -24.17
N GLY A 612 7.54 10.91 -23.75
CA GLY A 612 8.17 11.07 -22.44
C GLY A 612 7.15 11.32 -21.32
N GLY A 613 7.64 11.38 -20.08
CA GLY A 613 6.81 11.59 -18.90
C GLY A 613 6.19 12.99 -18.84
N VAL A 614 6.96 14.00 -19.25
CA VAL A 614 6.47 15.38 -19.41
C VAL A 614 6.80 15.87 -20.83
N PRO A 615 5.97 15.56 -21.83
CA PRO A 615 6.29 15.82 -23.24
C PRO A 615 6.56 17.28 -23.58
N ASN A 616 6.01 18.24 -22.82
CA ASN A 616 6.24 19.67 -23.10
C ASN A 616 7.38 20.30 -22.26
N ALA A 617 8.04 19.56 -21.36
CA ALA A 617 9.18 20.08 -20.60
C ALA A 617 10.38 20.40 -21.51
N ARG A 618 11.24 21.33 -21.10
CA ARG A 618 12.48 21.66 -21.81
C ARG A 618 13.60 20.74 -21.37
N ILE A 619 14.55 20.49 -22.27
CA ILE A 619 15.70 19.62 -22.03
C ILE A 619 16.99 20.44 -22.08
N ALA A 620 17.85 20.26 -21.10
CA ALA A 620 19.23 20.74 -21.09
C ALA A 620 20.18 19.55 -21.00
N VAL A 621 21.15 19.45 -21.91
CA VAL A 621 22.01 18.27 -22.03
C VAL A 621 23.43 18.58 -21.60
N TYR A 622 23.99 17.71 -20.77
CA TYR A 622 25.35 17.79 -20.28
C TYR A 622 26.05 16.45 -20.58
N LYS A 623 26.75 16.40 -21.71
CA LYS A 623 27.48 15.18 -22.12
C LYS A 623 28.74 15.03 -21.28
N VAL A 624 28.77 14.03 -20.43
CA VAL A 624 29.90 13.71 -19.52
C VAL A 624 30.48 12.31 -19.76
N CYS A 625 29.80 11.51 -20.58
CA CYS A 625 30.19 10.14 -20.91
C CYS A 625 30.55 10.02 -22.39
N TRP A 626 31.58 9.22 -22.63
CA TRP A 626 32.18 8.89 -23.92
C TRP A 626 32.26 7.36 -24.06
N SER A 627 32.69 6.83 -25.21
CA SER A 627 32.78 5.37 -25.39
C SER A 627 33.73 4.66 -24.40
N PHE A 628 34.66 5.37 -23.75
CA PHE A 628 35.51 4.84 -22.66
C PHE A 628 34.92 4.99 -21.25
N GLY A 629 33.77 5.66 -21.10
CA GLY A 629 33.16 5.96 -19.80
C GLY A 629 33.11 7.46 -19.49
N CYS A 630 32.98 7.79 -18.19
CA CYS A 630 32.72 9.15 -17.72
C CYS A 630 33.74 9.55 -16.65
N ALA A 631 34.42 10.68 -16.83
CA ALA A 631 35.41 11.16 -15.87
C ALA A 631 34.75 11.91 -14.70
N THR A 632 35.27 11.73 -13.49
CA THR A 632 34.80 12.39 -12.24
C THR A 632 34.75 13.91 -12.36
N ALA A 633 35.78 14.52 -12.97
CA ALA A 633 35.87 15.98 -13.14
C ALA A 633 34.78 16.52 -14.07
N ASP A 634 34.45 15.76 -15.12
CA ASP A 634 33.44 16.13 -16.11
C ASP A 634 32.03 16.07 -15.52
N ILE A 635 31.75 15.05 -14.69
CA ILE A 635 30.49 14.93 -13.95
C ILE A 635 30.28 16.14 -13.01
N LEU A 636 31.29 16.50 -12.22
CA LEU A 636 31.20 17.62 -11.27
C LEU A 636 31.04 18.97 -11.99
N ALA A 637 31.78 19.19 -13.07
CA ALA A 637 31.65 20.40 -13.89
C ALA A 637 30.24 20.54 -14.48
N ALA A 638 29.65 19.43 -14.93
CA ALA A 638 28.28 19.41 -15.42
C ALA A 638 27.24 19.76 -14.35
N PHE A 639 27.41 19.28 -13.11
CA PHE A 639 26.53 19.68 -12.00
C PHE A 639 26.60 21.18 -11.72
N ASP A 640 27.81 21.75 -11.65
CA ASP A 640 28.00 23.19 -11.40
C ASP A 640 27.33 24.04 -12.50
N ASP A 641 27.55 23.69 -13.76
CA ASP A 641 26.92 24.39 -14.90
C ASP A 641 25.40 24.18 -14.91
N ALA A 642 24.90 23.00 -14.58
CA ALA A 642 23.46 22.76 -14.55
C ALA A 642 22.73 23.56 -13.46
N ILE A 643 23.35 23.72 -12.30
CA ILE A 643 22.86 24.58 -11.22
C ILE A 643 22.89 26.05 -11.67
N ALA A 644 23.99 26.50 -12.29
CA ALA A 644 24.15 27.88 -12.76
C ALA A 644 23.17 28.24 -13.90
N ASP A 645 22.90 27.29 -14.79
CA ASP A 645 22.04 27.44 -15.96
C ASP A 645 20.54 27.49 -15.57
N GLY A 646 20.18 27.10 -14.34
CA GLY A 646 18.83 27.23 -13.79
C GLY A 646 17.91 26.03 -14.08
N VAL A 647 18.48 24.82 -14.12
CA VAL A 647 17.74 23.55 -14.23
C VAL A 647 16.82 23.34 -13.01
N ASP A 648 15.63 22.76 -13.22
CA ASP A 648 14.68 22.46 -12.13
C ASP A 648 14.88 21.07 -11.53
N ILE A 649 15.16 20.07 -12.38
CA ILE A 649 15.34 18.66 -12.00
C ILE A 649 16.50 18.08 -12.81
N LEU A 650 17.35 17.30 -12.16
CA LEU A 650 18.44 16.57 -12.79
C LEU A 650 18.08 15.09 -12.92
N SER A 651 18.24 14.54 -14.12
CA SER A 651 18.22 13.11 -14.40
C SER A 651 19.64 12.65 -14.70
N VAL A 652 20.16 11.75 -13.87
CA VAL A 652 21.53 11.26 -13.94
C VAL A 652 21.49 9.74 -14.02
N SER A 653 21.50 9.22 -15.24
CA SER A 653 21.45 7.77 -15.50
C SER A 653 22.86 7.16 -15.48
N LEU A 654 23.65 7.53 -14.46
CA LEU A 654 25.06 7.15 -14.29
C LEU A 654 25.25 6.45 -12.95
N GLY A 655 26.27 5.60 -12.85
CA GLY A 655 26.63 4.95 -11.58
C GLY A 655 27.87 4.09 -11.72
N ALA A 656 28.57 3.88 -10.61
CA ALA A 656 29.66 2.92 -10.54
C ALA A 656 29.13 1.48 -10.37
N PRO A 657 29.93 0.44 -10.68
CA PRO A 657 29.54 -0.95 -10.45
C PRO A 657 29.42 -1.31 -8.95
N TRP A 658 29.95 -0.48 -8.05
CA TRP A 658 29.82 -0.60 -6.60
C TRP A 658 29.66 0.78 -5.96
N ALA A 659 29.10 0.82 -4.75
CA ALA A 659 28.97 2.08 -4.02
C ALA A 659 30.33 2.56 -3.49
N PHE A 660 30.57 3.87 -3.57
CA PHE A 660 31.70 4.54 -2.94
C PHE A 660 31.24 5.34 -1.72
N PRO A 661 32.15 5.66 -0.77
CA PRO A 661 31.85 6.62 0.28
C PRO A 661 31.36 7.96 -0.31
N TYR A 662 30.39 8.60 0.34
CA TYR A 662 29.72 9.79 -0.21
C TYR A 662 30.65 10.98 -0.53
N MET A 663 31.81 11.06 0.12
CA MET A 663 32.80 12.12 -0.11
C MET A 663 33.78 11.81 -1.25
N GLU A 664 33.68 10.62 -1.84
CA GLU A 664 34.49 10.15 -2.96
C GLU A 664 33.65 9.96 -4.23
N ASP A 665 32.33 9.82 -4.10
CA ASP A 665 31.41 9.67 -5.22
C ASP A 665 31.06 11.04 -5.85
N PRO A 666 31.44 11.31 -7.12
CA PRO A 666 31.12 12.56 -7.80
C PRO A 666 29.61 12.81 -7.95
N ILE A 667 28.80 11.76 -8.08
CA ILE A 667 27.35 11.89 -8.20
C ILE A 667 26.76 12.30 -6.85
N ALA A 668 27.24 11.71 -5.75
CA ALA A 668 26.84 12.10 -4.40
C ALA A 668 27.23 13.56 -4.10
N ILE A 669 28.46 13.97 -4.42
CA ILE A 669 28.94 15.35 -4.20
C ILE A 669 28.14 16.36 -5.04
N GLY A 670 27.99 16.09 -6.35
CA GLY A 670 27.25 16.97 -7.26
C GLY A 670 25.77 17.10 -6.89
N SER A 671 25.12 15.99 -6.55
CA SER A 671 23.72 15.99 -6.10
C SER A 671 23.53 16.70 -4.76
N PHE A 672 24.53 16.69 -3.86
CA PHE A 672 24.48 17.46 -2.61
C PHE A 672 24.45 18.96 -2.90
N HIS A 673 25.28 19.41 -3.84
CA HIS A 673 25.27 20.80 -4.30
C HIS A 673 23.93 21.16 -4.94
N ALA A 674 23.43 20.33 -5.86
CA ALA A 674 22.13 20.54 -6.51
C ALA A 674 20.98 20.67 -5.48
N MET A 675 20.93 19.76 -4.51
CA MET A 675 19.93 19.77 -3.44
C MET A 675 19.99 21.05 -2.59
N ARG A 676 21.18 21.57 -2.31
CA ARG A 676 21.37 22.85 -1.60
C ARG A 676 20.72 24.04 -2.33
N TYR A 677 20.63 23.97 -3.65
CA TYR A 677 19.95 24.97 -4.49
C TYR A 677 18.49 24.61 -4.81
N GLY A 678 17.94 23.58 -4.16
CA GLY A 678 16.56 23.14 -4.34
C GLY A 678 16.30 22.31 -5.60
N ILE A 679 17.35 21.79 -6.23
CA ILE A 679 17.27 20.97 -7.45
C ILE A 679 17.31 19.50 -7.05
N LEU A 680 16.23 18.76 -7.37
CA LEU A 680 16.16 17.33 -7.13
C LEU A 680 17.01 16.57 -8.17
N THR A 681 17.84 15.63 -7.71
CA THR A 681 18.58 14.73 -8.59
C THR A 681 17.94 13.33 -8.53
N SER A 682 17.66 12.75 -9.69
CA SER A 682 17.12 11.40 -9.87
C SER A 682 18.15 10.50 -10.56
N ASN A 683 18.51 9.42 -9.89
CA ASN A 683 19.56 8.49 -10.26
C ASN A 683 19.03 7.07 -10.43
N SER A 684 19.67 6.27 -11.27
CA SER A 684 19.41 4.83 -11.30
C SER A 684 20.02 4.12 -10.08
N ALA A 685 19.44 3.00 -9.65
CA ALA A 685 20.02 2.16 -8.60
C ALA A 685 21.34 1.50 -9.01
N GLY A 686 21.56 1.34 -10.31
CA GLY A 686 22.61 0.51 -10.91
C GLY A 686 22.06 -0.77 -11.52
N ASN A 687 22.92 -1.45 -12.30
CA ASN A 687 22.60 -2.68 -13.04
C ASN A 687 23.42 -3.89 -12.54
N SER A 688 23.79 -3.88 -11.25
CA SER A 688 24.65 -4.90 -10.62
C SER A 688 23.88 -5.90 -9.76
N GLY A 689 22.56 -5.98 -9.95
CA GLY A 689 21.72 -7.02 -9.35
C GLY A 689 22.07 -8.43 -9.89
N PRO A 690 21.45 -9.50 -9.36
CA PRO A 690 20.32 -9.51 -8.43
C PRO A 690 20.71 -9.55 -6.94
N TYR A 691 22.00 -9.55 -6.63
CA TYR A 691 22.52 -9.73 -5.27
C TYR A 691 22.17 -8.53 -4.36
N PRO A 692 21.92 -8.74 -3.06
CA PRO A 692 21.80 -7.66 -2.09
C PRO A 692 23.08 -6.79 -2.04
N TYR A 693 22.97 -5.54 -1.57
CA TYR A 693 24.07 -4.57 -1.46
C TYR A 693 24.69 -4.13 -2.80
N SER A 694 23.96 -4.29 -3.90
CA SER A 694 24.45 -3.93 -5.25
C SER A 694 24.07 -2.50 -5.68
N ALA A 695 23.27 -1.77 -4.89
CA ALA A 695 22.94 -0.37 -5.17
C ALA A 695 24.18 0.52 -5.05
N SER A 696 24.48 1.29 -6.10
CA SER A 696 25.67 2.15 -6.17
C SER A 696 25.38 3.62 -5.84
N ASN A 697 24.26 4.16 -6.32
CA ASN A 697 23.81 5.51 -6.00
C ASN A 697 23.01 5.51 -4.70
N THR A 698 23.66 5.60 -3.55
CA THR A 698 22.99 5.44 -2.23
C THR A 698 23.01 6.68 -1.34
N ALA A 699 23.32 7.84 -1.91
CA ALA A 699 23.33 9.10 -1.16
C ALA A 699 21.93 9.45 -0.60
N PRO A 700 21.81 9.92 0.66
CA PRO A 700 20.50 10.19 1.26
C PRO A 700 19.73 11.36 0.64
N TRP A 701 20.44 12.26 -0.06
CA TRP A 701 19.90 13.49 -0.64
C TRP A 701 19.58 13.39 -2.15
N THR A 702 19.68 12.20 -2.72
CA THR A 702 19.29 11.92 -4.11
C THR A 702 18.15 10.91 -4.15
N LEU A 703 17.33 10.97 -5.19
CA LEU A 703 16.33 9.95 -5.48
C LEU A 703 17.00 8.82 -6.27
N THR A 704 16.90 7.58 -5.80
CA THR A 704 17.49 6.38 -6.41
C THR A 704 16.37 5.45 -6.86
N VAL A 705 16.35 5.14 -8.15
CA VAL A 705 15.26 4.43 -8.84
C VAL A 705 15.72 3.05 -9.29
N ALA A 706 15.08 2.00 -8.76
CA ALA A 706 15.21 0.63 -9.24
C ALA A 706 14.44 0.41 -10.55
N ALA A 707 14.87 -0.56 -11.36
CA ALA A 707 14.20 -0.92 -12.61
C ALA A 707 13.19 -2.05 -12.39
N SER A 708 12.00 -1.88 -12.95
CA SER A 708 10.97 -2.92 -13.03
C SER A 708 10.56 -3.22 -14.47
N THR A 709 9.99 -4.42 -14.64
CA THR A 709 9.32 -4.84 -15.87
C THR A 709 8.01 -4.06 -16.08
N ILE A 710 7.54 -4.07 -17.32
CA ILE A 710 6.20 -3.62 -17.72
C ILE A 710 5.41 -4.81 -18.26
N ASP A 711 4.14 -4.60 -18.55
CA ASP A 711 3.23 -5.58 -19.13
C ASP A 711 3.52 -5.91 -20.62
N ARG A 712 4.76 -5.73 -21.08
CA ARG A 712 5.29 -6.02 -22.42
C ARG A 712 6.56 -6.85 -22.31
N LYS A 713 6.69 -7.85 -23.19
CA LYS A 713 7.90 -8.66 -23.39
C LYS A 713 8.22 -8.80 -24.87
N PHE A 714 9.51 -8.80 -25.22
CA PHE A 714 9.98 -9.19 -26.54
C PHE A 714 10.43 -10.64 -26.54
N ILE A 715 9.78 -11.46 -27.37
CA ILE A 715 10.07 -12.88 -27.47
C ILE A 715 10.57 -13.23 -28.87
N ALA A 716 11.50 -14.16 -28.97
CA ALA A 716 11.95 -14.74 -30.23
C ALA A 716 11.92 -16.26 -30.12
N ASN A 717 11.09 -16.89 -30.94
CA ASN A 717 10.92 -18.35 -30.92
C ASN A 717 12.00 -19.03 -31.75
N VAL A 718 12.59 -20.10 -31.23
CA VAL A 718 13.42 -21.03 -32.01
C VAL A 718 12.60 -22.27 -32.35
N VAL A 719 12.64 -22.68 -33.62
CA VAL A 719 12.00 -23.90 -34.12
C VAL A 719 13.08 -24.88 -34.55
N LEU A 720 13.10 -26.05 -33.93
CA LEU A 720 14.02 -27.14 -34.27
C LEU A 720 13.46 -28.02 -35.40
N GLY A 721 14.35 -28.75 -36.10
CA GLY A 721 13.97 -29.68 -37.16
C GLY A 721 13.10 -30.87 -36.72
N ASN A 722 13.06 -31.17 -35.41
CA ASN A 722 12.16 -32.18 -34.83
C ASN A 722 10.74 -31.62 -34.52
N GLY A 723 10.48 -30.35 -34.83
CA GLY A 723 9.20 -29.69 -34.59
C GLY A 723 9.01 -29.12 -33.18
N LYS A 724 9.99 -29.28 -32.27
CA LYS A 724 9.95 -28.59 -30.98
C LYS A 724 10.18 -27.09 -31.17
N VAL A 725 9.45 -26.30 -30.38
CA VAL A 725 9.54 -24.84 -30.35
C VAL A 725 9.91 -24.41 -28.94
N PHE A 726 10.93 -23.57 -28.81
CA PHE A 726 11.30 -22.93 -27.55
C PHE A 726 11.11 -21.43 -27.66
N THR A 727 10.57 -20.83 -26.60
CA THR A 727 10.27 -19.40 -26.55
C THR A 727 11.30 -18.71 -25.67
N GLY A 728 12.18 -17.93 -26.28
CA GLY A 728 13.19 -17.16 -25.54
C GLY A 728 12.93 -15.66 -25.55
N LEU A 729 13.57 -14.94 -24.62
CA LEU A 729 13.51 -13.48 -24.54
C LEU A 729 14.62 -12.88 -25.40
N SER A 730 14.23 -12.05 -26.38
CA SER A 730 15.17 -11.36 -27.28
C SER A 730 14.45 -10.35 -28.15
N ILE A 731 15.11 -9.22 -28.40
CA ILE A 731 14.67 -8.20 -29.35
C ILE A 731 15.27 -8.55 -30.72
N ASN A 732 14.65 -9.51 -31.40
CA ASN A 732 15.08 -10.00 -32.71
C ASN A 732 14.28 -9.36 -33.86
N SER A 733 14.91 -8.51 -34.67
CA SER A 733 14.30 -7.93 -35.88
C SER A 733 14.73 -8.63 -37.17
N PHE A 734 15.60 -9.63 -37.10
CA PHE A 734 16.14 -10.31 -38.27
C PHE A 734 15.20 -11.39 -38.81
N VAL A 735 15.12 -11.48 -40.14
CA VAL A 735 14.35 -12.51 -40.85
C VAL A 735 15.30 -13.59 -41.36
N LEU A 736 15.17 -14.81 -40.83
CA LEU A 736 15.86 -16.00 -41.37
C LEU A 736 14.99 -16.69 -42.43
N ASN A 737 15.50 -16.75 -43.66
CA ASN A 737 14.78 -17.34 -44.80
C ASN A 737 15.08 -18.84 -44.92
N GLY A 738 14.53 -19.64 -44.00
CA GLY A 738 14.62 -21.09 -44.04
C GLY A 738 15.12 -21.70 -42.73
N THR A 739 15.66 -22.90 -42.82
CA THR A 739 16.29 -23.62 -41.70
C THR A 739 17.78 -23.76 -41.96
N TYR A 740 18.57 -23.65 -40.90
CA TYR A 740 20.03 -23.66 -40.95
C TYR A 740 20.56 -24.78 -40.06
N PRO A 741 21.74 -25.37 -40.37
CA PRO A 741 22.35 -26.34 -39.49
C PRO A 741 22.62 -25.74 -38.11
N LEU A 742 22.39 -26.52 -37.07
CA LEU A 742 22.60 -26.14 -35.67
C LEU A 742 23.86 -26.83 -35.15
N VAL A 743 24.73 -26.11 -34.44
CA VAL A 743 25.95 -26.67 -33.84
C VAL A 743 26.11 -26.18 -32.40
N TRP A 744 26.68 -27.02 -31.54
CA TRP A 744 27.07 -26.61 -30.19
C TRP A 744 28.44 -25.92 -30.23
N GLY A 745 28.60 -24.79 -29.53
CA GLY A 745 29.83 -24.01 -29.51
C GLY A 745 31.08 -24.83 -29.16
N GLY A 746 30.96 -25.78 -28.23
CA GLY A 746 32.07 -26.64 -27.80
C GLY A 746 32.63 -27.55 -28.91
N ASP A 747 31.80 -27.97 -29.87
CA ASP A 747 32.24 -28.76 -31.03
C ASP A 747 32.97 -27.91 -32.09
N ALA A 748 32.88 -26.58 -31.97
CA ALA A 748 33.48 -25.62 -32.88
C ALA A 748 34.73 -24.95 -32.28
N ALA A 749 35.41 -25.58 -31.32
CA ALA A 749 36.59 -25.00 -30.66
C ALA A 749 37.72 -24.62 -31.64
N ASN A 750 38.20 -23.38 -31.53
CA ASN A 750 39.37 -22.88 -32.24
C ASN A 750 40.66 -23.19 -31.49
N TYR A 751 41.11 -24.44 -31.59
CA TYR A 751 42.36 -24.89 -30.96
C TYR A 751 43.59 -24.05 -31.39
N SER A 752 43.57 -23.44 -32.59
CA SER A 752 44.67 -22.60 -33.06
C SER A 752 44.77 -21.26 -32.32
N ALA A 753 43.66 -20.79 -31.73
CA ALA A 753 43.61 -19.61 -30.87
C ALA A 753 43.73 -19.95 -29.38
N GLY A 754 44.02 -21.21 -29.03
CA GLY A 754 44.14 -21.66 -27.65
C GLY A 754 42.81 -21.91 -26.93
N ALA A 755 41.69 -21.93 -27.65
CA ALA A 755 40.40 -22.31 -27.09
C ALA A 755 40.23 -23.84 -27.05
N ASP A 756 39.57 -24.34 -26.01
CA ASP A 756 39.13 -25.72 -25.87
C ASP A 756 37.58 -25.79 -25.95
N PRO A 757 36.97 -26.99 -25.89
CA PRO A 757 35.52 -27.12 -25.95
C PRO A 757 34.76 -26.39 -24.83
N GLU A 758 35.38 -26.16 -23.67
CA GLU A 758 34.75 -25.47 -22.53
C GLU A 758 34.69 -23.96 -22.81
N ILE A 759 35.80 -23.36 -23.25
CA ILE A 759 35.83 -21.93 -23.63
C ILE A 759 34.96 -21.68 -24.87
N ALA A 760 34.93 -22.63 -25.81
CA ALA A 760 34.13 -22.52 -27.02
C ALA A 760 32.63 -22.70 -26.79
N SER A 761 32.21 -23.42 -25.73
CA SER A 761 30.78 -23.55 -25.39
C SER A 761 30.15 -22.21 -24.97
N TYR A 762 30.97 -21.27 -24.48
CA TYR A 762 30.55 -19.89 -24.19
C TYR A 762 30.48 -18.97 -25.41
N CYS A 763 30.99 -19.43 -26.57
CA CYS A 763 30.97 -18.66 -27.83
C CYS A 763 31.61 -17.26 -27.76
N VAL A 764 32.57 -17.06 -26.85
CA VAL A 764 33.31 -15.80 -26.72
C VAL A 764 34.09 -15.45 -27.99
N THR A 765 34.40 -14.17 -28.16
CA THR A 765 35.10 -13.67 -29.35
C THR A 765 36.44 -14.39 -29.55
N GLY A 766 36.64 -14.99 -30.73
CA GLY A 766 37.86 -15.72 -31.10
C GLY A 766 37.92 -17.19 -30.69
N SER A 767 36.98 -17.69 -29.87
CA SER A 767 36.99 -19.11 -29.43
C SER A 767 36.43 -20.10 -30.46
N LEU A 768 35.72 -19.61 -31.48
CA LEU A 768 35.03 -20.43 -32.47
C LEU A 768 35.82 -20.57 -33.79
N ASN A 769 35.84 -21.77 -34.35
CA ASN A 769 36.44 -22.08 -35.64
C ASN A 769 35.47 -21.74 -36.78
N SER A 770 35.81 -20.72 -37.56
CA SER A 770 34.97 -20.21 -38.65
C SER A 770 34.63 -21.27 -39.71
N TYR A 771 35.52 -22.24 -40.00
CA TYR A 771 35.23 -23.32 -40.95
C TYR A 771 34.10 -24.26 -40.49
N ILE A 772 33.87 -24.33 -39.17
CA ILE A 772 32.81 -25.15 -38.58
C ILE A 772 31.51 -24.36 -38.43
N VAL A 773 31.62 -23.08 -38.05
CA VAL A 773 30.47 -22.20 -37.73
C VAL A 773 29.84 -21.54 -38.95
N GLN A 774 30.61 -21.33 -40.03
CA GLN A 774 30.14 -20.60 -41.20
C GLN A 774 28.80 -21.14 -41.74
N GLY A 775 27.80 -20.26 -41.83
CA GLY A 775 26.47 -20.61 -42.34
C GLY A 775 25.56 -21.36 -41.37
N LYS A 776 25.92 -21.47 -40.08
CA LYS A 776 25.18 -22.25 -39.06
C LYS A 776 24.65 -21.38 -37.92
N ILE A 777 23.63 -21.88 -37.24
CA ILE A 777 23.16 -21.37 -35.95
C ILE A 777 24.01 -22.03 -34.85
N VAL A 778 24.48 -21.26 -33.88
CA VAL A 778 25.33 -21.77 -32.79
C VAL A 778 24.58 -21.74 -31.46
N PHE A 779 24.51 -22.88 -30.79
CA PHE A 779 24.04 -22.99 -29.40
C PHE A 779 25.19 -22.73 -28.43
N CYS A 780 24.98 -21.77 -27.53
CA CYS A 780 25.95 -21.29 -26.55
C CYS A 780 25.38 -21.49 -25.14
N GLU A 781 26.20 -21.96 -24.21
CA GLU A 781 25.78 -22.30 -22.85
C GLU A 781 25.71 -21.10 -21.90
N THR A 782 25.99 -19.89 -22.39
CA THR A 782 25.89 -18.64 -21.64
C THR A 782 25.49 -17.49 -22.56
N ILE A 783 25.06 -16.37 -21.97
CA ILE A 783 24.79 -15.12 -22.68
C ILE A 783 26.10 -14.39 -22.95
N TRP A 784 26.27 -13.92 -24.18
CA TRP A 784 27.36 -13.04 -24.59
C TRP A 784 26.87 -12.02 -25.62
N ASP A 785 27.72 -11.15 -26.16
CA ASP A 785 27.34 -10.09 -27.10
C ASP A 785 27.03 -10.56 -28.53
N GLY A 786 27.20 -11.85 -28.82
CA GLY A 786 26.99 -12.44 -30.15
C GLY A 786 28.11 -12.18 -31.18
N SER A 787 29.13 -11.38 -30.85
CA SER A 787 30.22 -11.04 -31.78
C SER A 787 31.06 -12.24 -32.21
N GLY A 788 31.32 -13.18 -31.29
CA GLY A 788 32.10 -14.38 -31.60
C GLY A 788 31.49 -15.21 -32.73
N ILE A 789 30.17 -15.31 -32.76
CA ILE A 789 29.43 -16.02 -33.81
C ILE A 789 29.44 -15.21 -35.11
N LEU A 790 29.21 -13.90 -35.02
CA LEU A 790 29.20 -13.01 -36.19
C LEU A 790 30.57 -13.02 -36.92
N ILE A 791 31.67 -12.87 -36.18
CA ILE A 791 33.04 -12.88 -36.71
C ILE A 791 33.39 -14.26 -37.28
N ALA A 792 32.85 -15.34 -36.71
CA ALA A 792 33.00 -16.69 -37.24
C ALA A 792 32.08 -16.99 -38.45
N ASN A 793 31.36 -15.99 -38.98
CA ASN A 793 30.40 -16.09 -40.09
C ASN A 793 29.19 -17.01 -39.80
N GLY A 794 28.78 -17.12 -38.54
CA GLY A 794 27.53 -17.78 -38.15
C GLY A 794 26.31 -16.93 -38.53
N VAL A 795 25.15 -17.59 -38.70
CA VAL A 795 23.90 -16.95 -39.17
C VAL A 795 22.91 -16.67 -38.04
N GLY A 796 23.13 -17.21 -36.84
CA GLY A 796 22.27 -17.00 -35.68
C GLY A 796 22.82 -17.65 -34.42
N THR A 797 22.25 -17.35 -33.26
CA THR A 797 22.68 -17.94 -31.99
C THR A 797 21.51 -18.21 -31.04
N ILE A 798 21.63 -19.30 -30.29
CA ILE A 798 20.71 -19.64 -29.19
C ILE A 798 21.56 -19.67 -27.93
N MET A 799 21.23 -18.82 -26.96
CA MET A 799 21.97 -18.73 -25.71
C MET A 799 21.12 -19.29 -24.57
N ALA A 800 21.73 -20.05 -23.68
CA ALA A 800 21.06 -20.55 -22.48
C ALA A 800 21.59 -19.84 -21.23
N ASP A 801 20.71 -19.36 -20.38
CA ASP A 801 21.06 -18.80 -19.08
C ASP A 801 19.91 -18.97 -18.09
N SER A 802 20.18 -18.96 -16.78
CA SER A 802 19.16 -19.20 -15.74
C SER A 802 18.76 -17.96 -14.96
N GLU A 803 19.53 -16.88 -15.06
CA GLU A 803 19.42 -15.66 -14.26
C GLU A 803 18.76 -14.54 -15.08
N TYR A 804 19.16 -14.39 -16.35
CA TYR A 804 18.75 -13.32 -17.26
C TYR A 804 17.72 -13.75 -18.33
N SER A 805 17.47 -15.05 -18.50
CA SER A 805 16.48 -15.59 -19.46
C SER A 805 15.01 -15.40 -19.03
N LYS A 806 14.76 -14.81 -17.85
CA LYS A 806 13.44 -14.83 -17.19
C LYS A 806 12.65 -13.53 -17.33
N ASP A 807 13.31 -12.38 -17.41
CA ASP A 807 12.64 -11.10 -17.18
C ASP A 807 12.97 -9.93 -18.12
N PHE A 808 13.98 -10.02 -18.99
CA PHE A 808 14.23 -9.00 -20.02
C PHE A 808 14.90 -9.57 -21.28
N GLY A 809 14.83 -8.84 -22.40
CA GLY A 809 15.42 -9.22 -23.68
C GLY A 809 16.52 -8.24 -24.13
N PHE A 810 17.61 -8.78 -24.68
CA PHE A 810 18.66 -8.00 -25.33
C PHE A 810 18.46 -7.92 -26.85
N SER A 811 19.08 -6.93 -27.48
CA SER A 811 19.27 -6.90 -28.94
C SER A 811 20.69 -7.36 -29.27
N TYR A 812 20.82 -8.18 -30.31
CA TYR A 812 22.07 -8.79 -30.75
C TYR A 812 22.38 -8.41 -32.20
N PRO A 813 23.64 -8.50 -32.67
CA PRO A 813 23.99 -8.12 -34.04
C PRO A 813 23.61 -9.16 -35.11
N LEU A 814 23.00 -10.27 -34.70
CA LEU A 814 22.54 -11.37 -35.55
C LEU A 814 21.24 -11.98 -34.96
N PRO A 815 20.48 -12.80 -35.70
CA PRO A 815 19.32 -13.50 -35.16
C PRO A 815 19.66 -14.26 -33.89
N ALA A 816 19.00 -13.94 -32.78
CA ALA A 816 19.33 -14.50 -31.49
C ALA A 816 18.11 -14.70 -30.60
N THR A 817 18.17 -15.72 -29.74
CA THR A 817 17.19 -15.92 -28.67
C THR A 817 17.86 -16.45 -27.41
N VAL A 818 17.36 -16.03 -26.24
CA VAL A 818 17.85 -16.46 -24.93
C VAL A 818 16.79 -17.33 -24.26
N ILE A 819 17.16 -18.57 -23.95
CA ILE A 819 16.29 -19.59 -23.35
C ILE A 819 16.81 -19.99 -21.97
N THR A 820 16.04 -20.82 -21.24
CA THR A 820 16.51 -21.31 -19.94
C THR A 820 17.58 -22.39 -20.09
N THR A 821 18.36 -22.62 -19.03
CA THR A 821 19.36 -23.70 -19.00
C THR A 821 18.76 -25.08 -19.18
N GLU A 822 17.53 -25.30 -18.69
CA GLU A 822 16.81 -26.58 -18.85
C GLU A 822 16.44 -26.81 -20.32
N GLU A 823 15.91 -25.79 -20.99
CA GLU A 823 15.61 -25.84 -22.43
C GLU A 823 16.89 -25.99 -23.26
N GLY A 824 17.97 -25.32 -22.85
CA GLY A 824 19.30 -25.45 -23.44
C GLY A 824 19.81 -26.89 -23.42
N GLN A 825 19.60 -27.62 -22.32
CA GLN A 825 19.96 -29.04 -22.25
C GLN A 825 19.16 -29.88 -23.25
N GLU A 826 17.87 -29.61 -23.45
CA GLU A 826 17.07 -30.29 -24.47
C GLU A 826 17.57 -30.03 -25.89
N ILE A 827 18.00 -28.80 -26.17
CA ILE A 827 18.61 -28.44 -27.46
C ILE A 827 19.94 -29.17 -27.64
N LEU A 828 20.77 -29.23 -26.60
CA LEU A 828 22.03 -29.96 -26.64
C LEU A 828 21.82 -31.46 -26.88
N ASP A 829 20.82 -32.06 -26.24
CA ASP A 829 20.43 -33.46 -26.46
C ASP A 829 19.91 -33.68 -27.88
N TYR A 830 19.17 -32.72 -28.45
CA TYR A 830 18.74 -32.74 -29.85
C TYR A 830 19.94 -32.71 -30.81
N ILE A 831 20.92 -31.84 -30.57
CA ILE A 831 22.14 -31.74 -31.37
C ILE A 831 22.90 -33.07 -31.35
N ARG A 832 23.02 -33.72 -30.18
CA ARG A 832 23.75 -34.99 -30.00
C ARG A 832 23.01 -36.21 -30.58
N SER A 833 21.69 -36.21 -30.55
CA SER A 833 20.87 -37.36 -30.98
C SER A 833 20.49 -37.34 -32.47
N THR A 834 20.71 -36.23 -33.16
CA THR A 834 20.30 -36.04 -34.56
C THR A 834 21.52 -35.97 -35.48
N GLN A 835 21.51 -36.70 -36.60
CA GLN A 835 22.66 -36.74 -37.52
C GLN A 835 22.93 -35.38 -38.23
N ASN A 836 21.87 -34.63 -38.53
CA ASN A 836 21.94 -33.29 -39.15
C ASN A 836 20.95 -32.36 -38.44
N PRO A 837 21.29 -31.85 -37.25
CA PRO A 837 20.40 -30.97 -36.50
C PRO A 837 20.24 -29.64 -37.24
N ILE A 838 18.99 -29.17 -37.34
CA ILE A 838 18.64 -27.90 -38.00
C ILE A 838 17.74 -27.09 -37.07
N ALA A 839 17.82 -25.76 -37.19
CA ALA A 839 16.96 -24.84 -36.48
C ALA A 839 16.67 -23.59 -37.32
N THR A 840 15.69 -22.82 -36.89
CA THR A 840 15.47 -21.45 -37.35
C THR A 840 15.01 -20.59 -36.17
N ILE A 841 15.39 -19.32 -36.18
CA ILE A 841 14.97 -18.33 -35.19
C ILE A 841 13.99 -17.40 -35.88
N LEU A 842 12.78 -17.32 -35.34
CA LEU A 842 11.71 -16.50 -35.89
C LEU A 842 11.93 -15.03 -35.52
N VAL A 843 11.36 -14.15 -36.35
CA VAL A 843 11.27 -12.72 -36.04
C VAL A 843 10.59 -12.54 -34.68
N GLY A 844 11.05 -11.55 -33.93
CA GLY A 844 10.51 -11.27 -32.61
C GLY A 844 9.02 -10.91 -32.63
N GLU A 845 8.35 -11.18 -31.52
CA GLU A 845 6.97 -10.78 -31.28
C GLU A 845 6.87 -9.97 -29.98
N THR A 846 5.86 -9.12 -29.90
CA THR A 846 5.55 -8.37 -28.67
C THR A 846 4.43 -9.08 -27.92
N TRP A 847 4.72 -9.61 -26.74
CA TRP A 847 3.74 -10.28 -25.89
C TRP A 847 3.30 -9.39 -24.73
N LYS A 848 2.08 -9.62 -24.25
CA LYS A 848 1.56 -8.96 -23.04
C LYS A 848 1.79 -9.84 -21.82
N ASP A 849 2.53 -9.34 -20.84
CA ASP A 849 2.71 -9.99 -19.55
C ASP A 849 1.69 -9.45 -18.54
N ILE A 850 0.81 -10.33 -18.04
CA ILE A 850 -0.20 -9.98 -17.03
C ILE A 850 0.33 -10.02 -15.60
N MET A 851 1.55 -10.56 -15.39
CA MET A 851 2.17 -10.72 -14.08
C MET A 851 3.14 -9.57 -13.73
N ALA A 852 3.32 -8.59 -14.63
CA ALA A 852 4.05 -7.36 -14.35
C ALA A 852 3.30 -6.48 -13.33
N ALA A 853 3.96 -5.65 -12.52
CA ALA A 853 5.39 -5.35 -12.50
C ALA A 853 6.20 -6.22 -11.52
N SER A 854 7.42 -6.57 -11.91
CA SER A 854 8.43 -7.21 -11.06
C SER A 854 9.76 -6.44 -11.13
N VAL A 855 10.53 -6.40 -10.04
CA VAL A 855 11.89 -5.84 -10.06
C VAL A 855 12.77 -6.77 -10.90
N VAL A 856 13.36 -6.23 -11.98
CA VAL A 856 14.18 -7.00 -12.91
C VAL A 856 15.48 -7.45 -12.25
N SER A 857 15.98 -8.62 -12.65
CA SER A 857 17.16 -9.30 -12.13
C SER A 857 18.40 -8.42 -12.13
N PHE A 858 18.65 -7.68 -13.21
CA PHE A 858 19.80 -6.78 -13.30
C PHE A 858 19.69 -5.56 -12.38
N SER A 859 18.49 -5.15 -11.95
CA SER A 859 18.34 -3.95 -11.12
C SER A 859 19.08 -4.14 -9.82
N SER A 860 20.01 -3.24 -9.53
CA SER A 860 20.72 -3.21 -8.27
C SER A 860 19.76 -3.11 -7.09
N ARG A 861 20.08 -3.84 -6.03
CA ARG A 861 19.24 -4.04 -4.84
C ARG A 861 19.90 -3.52 -3.58
N GLY A 862 19.06 -3.10 -2.65
CA GLY A 862 19.46 -2.79 -1.30
C GLY A 862 19.92 -4.02 -0.50
N PRO A 863 20.26 -3.82 0.77
CA PRO A 863 20.26 -2.54 1.48
C PRO A 863 21.46 -1.66 1.09
N ASN A 864 21.48 -0.41 1.54
CA ASN A 864 22.56 0.54 1.26
C ASN A 864 23.89 0.05 1.88
N PRO A 865 24.94 -0.19 1.07
CA PRO A 865 26.22 -0.71 1.56
C PRO A 865 27.04 0.32 2.37
N ILE A 866 26.77 1.62 2.23
CA ILE A 866 27.51 2.69 2.92
C ILE A 866 26.83 3.05 4.25
N SER A 867 25.52 3.22 4.25
CA SER A 867 24.71 3.54 5.42
C SER A 867 23.51 2.60 5.51
N PRO A 868 23.66 1.42 6.14
CA PRO A 868 22.63 0.38 6.17
C PRO A 868 21.30 0.83 6.79
N ASP A 869 21.33 1.85 7.65
CA ASP A 869 20.15 2.45 8.28
C ASP A 869 19.29 3.26 7.29
N ILE A 870 19.79 3.55 6.09
CA ILE A 870 19.12 4.34 5.05
C ILE A 870 18.70 3.41 3.91
N LEU A 871 17.40 3.23 3.74
CA LEU A 871 16.85 2.35 2.71
C LEU A 871 17.13 2.91 1.31
N LYS A 872 17.80 2.12 0.47
CA LYS A 872 18.01 2.37 -0.97
C LYS A 872 17.87 1.05 -1.73
N PRO A 873 17.36 1.04 -2.97
CA PRO A 873 16.75 2.17 -3.73
C PRO A 873 15.47 2.73 -3.07
N ASP A 874 15.10 3.98 -3.41
CA ASP A 874 13.94 4.65 -2.78
C ASP A 874 12.61 4.21 -3.39
N LEU A 875 12.58 3.98 -4.71
CA LEU A 875 11.40 3.54 -5.45
C LEU A 875 11.79 2.68 -6.64
N THR A 876 10.82 2.04 -7.27
CA THR A 876 10.98 1.31 -8.54
C THR A 876 10.17 1.97 -9.64
N ALA A 877 10.67 1.94 -10.87
CA ALA A 877 9.98 2.44 -12.05
C ALA A 877 10.24 1.53 -13.27
N PRO A 878 9.34 1.54 -14.28
CA PRO A 878 9.56 0.89 -15.57
C PRO A 878 10.93 1.22 -16.17
N GLY A 879 11.79 0.19 -16.27
CA GLY A 879 13.14 0.32 -16.80
C GLY A 879 13.49 -0.73 -17.86
N VAL A 880 12.56 -1.63 -18.17
CA VAL A 880 12.76 -2.74 -19.10
C VAL A 880 11.84 -2.59 -20.31
N ASP A 881 12.35 -2.92 -21.49
CA ASP A 881 11.59 -2.92 -22.75
C ASP A 881 10.94 -1.56 -23.08
N ILE A 882 11.57 -0.45 -22.70
CA ILE A 882 11.05 0.91 -22.93
C ILE A 882 11.37 1.37 -24.35
N LEU A 883 10.32 1.63 -25.15
CA LEU A 883 10.49 2.18 -26.49
C LEU A 883 10.62 3.71 -26.39
N ALA A 884 11.78 4.22 -26.79
CA ALA A 884 12.14 5.64 -26.79
C ALA A 884 13.05 5.96 -27.98
N SER A 885 13.44 7.22 -28.16
CA SER A 885 14.36 7.62 -29.24
C SER A 885 15.75 7.05 -29.03
N TRP A 886 16.44 6.73 -30.12
CA TRP A 886 17.81 6.24 -30.14
C TRP A 886 18.64 7.01 -31.17
N SER A 887 19.96 7.07 -30.98
CA SER A 887 20.85 7.69 -31.97
C SER A 887 20.93 6.81 -33.23
N PRO A 888 20.67 7.34 -34.44
CA PRO A 888 20.64 6.54 -35.67
C PRO A 888 22.03 6.03 -36.10
N VAL A 889 23.09 6.56 -35.50
CA VAL A 889 24.48 6.14 -35.76
C VAL A 889 25.00 5.13 -34.74
N SER A 890 24.26 4.92 -33.64
CA SER A 890 24.61 3.91 -32.64
C SER A 890 23.85 2.61 -32.92
N PRO A 891 24.54 1.47 -33.03
CA PRO A 891 23.86 0.19 -33.14
C PRO A 891 23.11 -0.10 -31.81
N PRO A 892 21.85 -0.52 -31.87
CA PRO A 892 21.09 -0.92 -30.67
C PRO A 892 21.58 -2.23 -30.03
N SER A 893 22.58 -2.90 -30.63
CA SER A 893 23.32 -4.01 -30.04
C SER A 893 24.77 -3.58 -29.81
N ILE A 894 25.27 -3.80 -28.59
CA ILE A 894 26.64 -3.45 -28.19
C ILE A 894 27.49 -4.71 -28.37
N TYR A 895 28.56 -4.65 -29.17
CA TYR A 895 29.55 -5.72 -29.23
C TYR A 895 30.96 -5.18 -29.37
N TRP A 896 31.91 -5.74 -28.60
CA TRP A 896 33.27 -5.25 -28.50
C TRP A 896 34.14 -5.89 -29.58
N GLY A 897 34.04 -5.41 -30.82
CA GLY A 897 34.72 -6.10 -31.92
C GLY A 897 34.72 -5.42 -33.27
N THR A 898 35.13 -4.14 -33.37
CA THR A 898 35.64 -3.60 -34.64
C THR A 898 36.79 -2.60 -34.42
N PRO A 899 38.05 -2.99 -34.69
CA PRO A 899 39.03 -2.07 -35.24
C PRO A 899 38.78 -1.98 -36.76
N GLY A 900 38.06 -0.94 -37.17
CA GLY A 900 37.99 -0.42 -38.55
C GLY A 900 37.32 -1.31 -39.60
N VAL A 901 36.06 -1.01 -39.94
CA VAL A 901 35.57 -0.73 -41.32
C VAL A 901 34.38 0.20 -41.22
#